data_AF-A0AA87NV39-F1
#
_entry.id   AF-A0AA87NV39-F1
#
_cell.length_a   1.000
_cell.length_b   1.000
_cell.length_c   1.000
_cell.angle_alpha   90.00
_cell.angle_beta   90.00
_cell.angle_gamma   90.00
#
_symmetry.space_group_name_H-M   'P 1'
#
loop_
_entity.id
_entity.type
_entity.pdbx_description
1 polymer ?
#
loop_
_entity_poly.entity_id
_entity_poly.type
_entity_poly.pdbx_seq_one_letter_code
_entity_poly.pdbx_strand_id
1 'polypeptide(L)'
;MKKYFKTSVFLLLAAVFLTVACKQNIENDPVYTVSFDLNGGGGPALNEQKITKNGKVTKPTQNPTRTHYIFQHWSKTLDGEAYNFDTPVVDNFKLFAVWKIQQYTVNFNLAGSTEGAAPDTQTIDSGKTVPKPADPTRTGYAFKYWAKEVTAAAYNFDDPVTGSFTLYAVWEQNTPTPPTPQMFTVNFNLNGGEGTPPADQPIESGKTVAKPADPTRSGHTFKHWSKNADGAAYNFDEPVTSSFTLHAVWEQNAPPPPTPQNFTVSFNLNGGEGTPPAAQTIESGNKVTKPASDPIYAGYTFKHWSKSQTGAAYNFDAPVTGDFTLYAVWEKIKIYTIQGTAHESPLKGKSVKDIPGIVTGIHYSENKADGFYMQDKDGDGNNVTSDGIYVYCGIAQFPAELKVKDAVTVTGTVTEHAFDATQLATTQIKVARKDDVSILSSGNQLPAPIEITADKLEKPVFIGDLNVLSPAEEAIDYYESLEGMRVKITNPKVVAAPYKGTHYIAPVSANGFTPRGGLMYNSYNSTGRVCVYPYACFANKADAHVANPEPTIGDSYNGDIVGVLGYSFSNYRIEITEALPELTAGHIAPESSNIAFDATKLNIVSYNLENFSKAKGKKGHSSKKTPDQRATAFADHFINQLKEPDIICLIEIQDDSADKDNDVVSAQQTLNLLINKITAIGGSTYKSVNIDPENNKDGGAPGANIRCCYLYRDDRIELVQDSDSDLTNSDCNTAAEIEADGSKLTQNPARIGVGDAAFDSCRKSLVAHFKFLDSVNGGKDFFVINNHLTSKRGDGSIWGAQQPVVRASEVNRHKQADAITAFIKSVKEKRSDARIISVGDYNDFWFSETIGKVKAAGMKNAIEEFSANERYTYVYDGHSQTLDNILVTDNIAINYADVLHLNAEFSPKVRLSDHDPVFVQLSW
;
A
#
# COMPACT_ATOMS: atom_id res chain seq x y z
N MET A 1 -48.45 64.90 11.87
CA MET A 1 -48.71 66.16 12.61
C MET A 1 -49.20 65.78 14.01
N LYS A 2 -48.60 66.30 15.11
CA LYS A 2 -48.89 65.97 16.54
C LYS A 2 -48.55 64.50 16.93
N LYS A 3 -47.63 64.29 17.90
CA LYS A 3 -47.81 64.01 19.35
C LYS A 3 -48.44 62.62 19.63
N TYR A 4 -47.98 61.82 20.60
CA TYR A 4 -47.37 62.20 21.89
C TYR A 4 -45.85 61.91 22.06
N PHE A 5 -45.40 61.49 23.26
CA PHE A 5 -44.29 62.21 23.95
C PHE A 5 -43.76 61.47 25.21
N LYS A 6 -42.45 61.16 25.25
CA LYS A 6 -41.65 60.60 26.40
C LYS A 6 -41.95 59.14 26.78
N THR A 7 -41.05 58.34 27.36
CA THR A 7 -39.68 58.52 27.95
C THR A 7 -38.88 57.23 27.63
N SER A 8 -37.54 57.16 27.50
CA SER A 8 -36.46 58.04 28.00
C SER A 8 -35.28 58.12 27.03
N VAL A 9 -34.71 59.32 26.87
CA VAL A 9 -33.38 59.54 26.25
C VAL A 9 -32.61 60.47 27.17
N PHE A 10 -31.59 59.96 27.87
CA PHE A 10 -30.75 60.78 28.76
C PHE A 10 -29.37 60.16 29.08
N LEU A 11 -28.66 59.65 28.07
CA LEU A 11 -27.24 59.25 28.18
C LEU A 11 -26.57 59.09 26.80
N LEU A 12 -26.62 60.15 25.96
CA LEU A 12 -26.07 60.11 24.59
C LEU A 12 -25.43 61.44 24.15
N LEU A 13 -24.68 62.11 25.03
CA LEU A 13 -23.96 63.36 24.70
C LEU A 13 -22.81 63.70 25.69
N ALA A 14 -22.04 62.68 26.12
CA ALA A 14 -20.91 62.86 27.06
C ALA A 14 -19.81 61.78 26.92
N ALA A 15 -19.49 61.34 25.69
CA ALA A 15 -18.50 60.29 25.43
C ALA A 15 -17.65 60.49 24.15
N VAL A 16 -17.45 61.76 23.75
CA VAL A 16 -16.39 62.14 22.81
C VAL A 16 -15.24 62.70 23.64
N PHE A 17 -14.00 62.35 23.32
CA PHE A 17 -12.76 62.62 24.08
C PHE A 17 -12.57 61.82 25.41
N LEU A 18 -12.36 60.49 25.34
CA LEU A 18 -11.35 59.83 26.21
C LEU A 18 -10.90 58.41 25.77
N THR A 19 -10.36 58.25 24.55
CA THR A 19 -9.70 56.99 24.10
C THR A 19 -8.36 57.22 23.41
N VAL A 20 -7.61 58.22 23.86
CA VAL A 20 -6.15 58.31 23.67
C VAL A 20 -5.50 58.33 25.05
N ALA A 21 -4.34 57.68 25.18
CA ALA A 21 -3.60 57.51 26.43
C ALA A 21 -4.25 56.59 27.49
N CYS A 22 -4.37 55.30 27.16
CA CYS A 22 -3.93 54.28 28.10
C CYS A 22 -2.85 53.42 27.44
N LYS A 23 -1.59 53.85 27.57
CA LYS A 23 -0.45 52.94 27.37
C LYS A 23 -0.39 52.01 28.57
N GLN A 24 -1.09 50.87 28.50
CA GLN A 24 -0.58 49.71 29.23
C GLN A 24 0.70 49.27 28.53
N ASN A 25 1.70 48.88 29.32
CA ASN A 25 2.93 48.32 28.78
C ASN A 25 2.57 47.01 28.10
N ILE A 26 2.83 46.91 26.79
CA ILE A 26 3.09 45.62 26.18
C ILE A 26 4.46 45.21 26.71
N GLU A 27 4.47 44.50 27.83
CA GLU A 27 5.55 43.54 28.06
C GLU A 27 5.51 42.58 26.87
N ASN A 28 6.61 42.49 26.13
CA ASN A 28 6.69 41.53 25.03
C ASN A 28 6.54 40.14 25.66
N ASP A 29 5.42 39.46 25.38
CA ASP A 29 5.20 38.09 25.85
C ASP A 29 6.44 37.25 25.48
N PRO A 30 7.07 36.56 26.45
CA PRO A 30 8.35 35.90 26.20
C PRO A 30 8.18 34.86 25.10
N VAL A 31 8.98 35.05 24.05
CA VAL A 31 9.02 34.16 22.88
C VAL A 31 10.04 33.07 23.16
N TYR A 32 9.57 31.84 23.23
CA TYR A 32 10.39 30.67 23.41
C TYR A 32 10.80 30.07 22.07
N THR A 33 12.00 29.53 22.00
CA THR A 33 12.52 28.83 20.82
C THR A 33 12.49 27.33 21.06
N VAL A 34 11.81 26.61 20.16
CA VAL A 34 11.81 25.15 20.11
C VAL A 34 12.55 24.70 18.84
N SER A 35 13.56 23.85 19.02
CA SER A 35 14.38 23.31 17.94
C SER A 35 14.15 21.80 17.76
N PHE A 36 14.37 21.28 16.56
CA PHE A 36 14.27 19.86 16.25
C PHE A 36 15.65 19.28 15.97
N ASP A 37 15.87 18.04 16.39
CA ASP A 37 17.11 17.30 16.20
C ASP A 37 16.79 15.90 15.70
N LEU A 38 17.26 15.58 14.50
CA LEU A 38 16.94 14.30 13.85
C LEU A 38 17.66 13.11 14.50
N ASN A 39 18.55 13.33 15.48
CA ASN A 39 19.21 12.28 16.25
C ASN A 39 19.83 11.20 15.35
N GLY A 40 20.66 11.64 14.39
CA GLY A 40 21.29 10.77 13.37
C GLY A 40 20.40 10.36 12.19
N GLY A 41 19.16 10.83 12.11
CA GLY A 41 18.32 10.72 10.91
C GLY A 41 18.53 11.85 9.89
N GLY A 42 17.96 11.66 8.70
CA GLY A 42 17.77 12.67 7.67
C GLY A 42 16.29 12.97 7.43
N GLY A 43 15.99 13.77 6.40
CA GLY A 43 14.65 14.24 6.08
C GLY A 43 14.63 15.70 5.61
N PRO A 44 13.45 16.32 5.48
CA PRO A 44 13.36 17.76 5.21
C PRO A 44 13.96 18.59 6.36
N ALA A 45 14.52 19.75 6.01
CA ALA A 45 15.08 20.66 7.01
C ALA A 45 13.99 21.23 7.94
N LEU A 46 14.09 20.95 9.24
CA LEU A 46 13.15 21.43 10.24
C LEU A 46 13.65 22.75 10.84
N ASN A 47 12.95 23.84 10.52
CA ASN A 47 13.26 25.18 11.06
C ASN A 47 12.96 25.27 12.56
N GLU A 48 13.66 26.16 13.26
CA GLU A 48 13.32 26.53 14.64
C GLU A 48 11.93 27.21 14.70
N GLN A 49 11.16 26.89 15.73
CA GLN A 49 9.85 27.50 15.97
C GLN A 49 9.94 28.52 17.10
N LYS A 50 9.37 29.71 16.86
CA LYS A 50 9.32 30.82 17.83
C LYS A 50 7.88 30.97 18.33
N ILE A 51 7.66 30.53 19.56
CA ILE A 51 6.34 30.35 20.16
C ILE A 51 6.19 31.37 21.28
N THR A 52 5.17 32.23 21.21
CA THR A 52 4.80 33.11 22.33
C THR A 52 4.32 32.29 23.53
N LYS A 53 4.51 32.83 24.74
CA LYS A 53 4.10 32.22 26.01
C LYS A 53 2.71 31.58 25.95
N ASN A 54 2.61 30.32 26.38
CA ASN A 54 1.41 29.46 26.32
C ASN A 54 0.95 29.02 24.91
N GLY A 55 1.64 29.40 23.84
CA GLY A 55 1.44 28.82 22.51
C GLY A 55 1.87 27.35 22.44
N LYS A 56 1.52 26.67 21.36
CA LYS A 56 1.84 25.24 21.13
C LYS A 56 2.95 25.08 20.09
N VAL A 57 3.64 23.95 20.12
CA VAL A 57 4.60 23.56 19.07
C VAL A 57 3.82 22.95 17.90
N THR A 58 4.11 23.34 16.67
CA THR A 58 3.55 22.68 15.48
C THR A 58 4.32 21.39 15.22
N LYS A 59 3.63 20.24 15.19
CA LYS A 59 4.26 18.95 14.84
C LYS A 59 4.77 18.99 13.39
N PRO A 60 5.99 18.52 13.08
CA PRO A 60 6.45 18.33 11.71
C PRO A 60 5.49 17.46 10.90
N THR A 61 5.17 17.90 9.68
CA THR A 61 4.20 17.23 8.78
C THR A 61 4.74 15.97 8.10
N GLN A 62 6.07 15.81 8.09
CA GLN A 62 6.76 14.59 7.67
C GLN A 62 7.57 14.05 8.86
N ASN A 63 7.53 12.73 9.05
CA ASN A 63 8.46 12.06 9.97
C ASN A 63 9.87 12.05 9.33
N PRO A 64 10.94 12.22 10.11
CA PRO A 64 12.30 12.04 9.61
C PRO A 64 12.55 10.56 9.26
N THR A 65 13.58 10.29 8.45
CA THR A 65 13.99 8.94 8.03
C THR A 65 15.40 8.62 8.54
N ARG A 66 15.71 7.34 8.77
CA ARG A 66 17.05 6.90 9.19
C ARG A 66 17.29 5.46 8.75
N THR A 67 18.30 5.22 7.93
CA THR A 67 18.60 3.88 7.40
C THR A 67 18.77 2.88 8.54
N HIS A 68 18.10 1.72 8.45
CA HIS A 68 18.01 0.67 9.49
C HIS A 68 17.14 0.98 10.74
N TYR A 69 16.47 2.14 10.81
CA TYR A 69 15.64 2.52 11.97
C TYR A 69 14.25 3.03 11.56
N ILE A 70 13.26 2.68 12.38
CA ILE A 70 11.88 3.14 12.29
C ILE A 70 11.73 4.35 13.24
N PHE A 71 11.25 5.48 12.72
CA PHE A 71 10.88 6.62 13.56
C PHE A 71 9.71 6.24 14.48
N GLN A 72 9.77 6.62 15.74
CA GLN A 72 8.67 6.39 16.69
C GLN A 72 7.95 7.72 16.98
N HIS A 73 8.66 8.66 17.60
CA HIS A 73 8.08 9.92 18.05
C HIS A 73 9.13 11.00 18.29
N TRP A 74 8.68 12.22 18.56
CA TRP A 74 9.51 13.30 19.10
C TRP A 74 9.51 13.25 20.63
N SER A 75 10.63 13.53 21.29
CA SER A 75 10.71 13.62 22.77
C SER A 75 11.62 14.78 23.22
N LYS A 76 11.46 15.26 24.46
CA LYS A 76 12.38 16.26 25.07
C LYS A 76 13.76 15.66 25.42
N THR A 77 13.94 14.34 25.33
CA THR A 77 15.21 13.62 25.54
C THR A 77 15.41 12.54 24.49
N LEU A 78 16.66 12.14 24.20
CA LEU A 78 17.04 11.22 23.11
C LEU A 78 16.21 9.92 23.06
N ASP A 79 15.93 9.34 24.23
CA ASP A 79 15.31 8.01 24.39
C ASP A 79 14.00 8.09 25.19
N GLY A 80 13.38 9.27 25.28
CA GLY A 80 12.26 9.54 26.21
C GLY A 80 10.86 9.31 25.64
N GLU A 81 9.86 9.48 26.51
CA GLU A 81 8.43 9.43 26.18
C GLU A 81 8.01 10.44 25.11
N ALA A 82 6.92 10.14 24.41
CA ALA A 82 6.40 10.97 23.33
C ALA A 82 5.97 12.37 23.81
N TYR A 83 6.48 13.41 23.13
CA TYR A 83 6.10 14.79 23.37
C TYR A 83 4.68 15.07 22.89
N ASN A 84 3.79 15.44 23.82
CA ASN A 84 2.46 15.90 23.48
C ASN A 84 2.51 17.34 22.92
N PHE A 85 2.22 17.50 21.63
CA PHE A 85 2.24 18.79 20.94
C PHE A 85 1.14 19.76 21.39
N ASP A 86 0.10 19.28 22.10
CA ASP A 86 -0.88 20.14 22.76
C ASP A 86 -0.38 20.81 24.06
N THR A 87 0.83 20.45 24.53
CA THR A 87 1.43 21.06 25.72
C THR A 87 1.81 22.53 25.45
N PRO A 88 1.34 23.50 26.27
CA PRO A 88 1.75 24.90 26.17
C PRO A 88 3.24 25.09 26.43
N VAL A 89 3.90 25.91 25.61
CA VAL A 89 5.33 26.22 25.72
C VAL A 89 5.56 27.30 26.78
N VAL A 90 6.46 27.00 27.71
CA VAL A 90 6.85 27.86 28.84
C VAL A 90 8.37 28.01 29.00
N ASP A 91 9.15 27.32 28.16
CA ASP A 91 10.61 27.24 28.20
C ASP A 91 11.20 27.03 26.79
N ASN A 92 12.50 27.34 26.62
CA ASN A 92 13.25 26.97 25.42
C ASN A 92 13.67 25.51 25.52
N PHE A 93 13.44 24.70 24.48
CA PHE A 93 13.88 23.30 24.47
C PHE A 93 14.18 22.76 23.06
N LYS A 94 14.69 21.52 23.03
CA LYS A 94 14.93 20.74 21.82
C LYS A 94 14.05 19.49 21.84
N LEU A 95 13.50 19.13 20.70
CA LEU A 95 12.85 17.85 20.46
C LEU A 95 13.76 16.94 19.65
N PHE A 96 14.04 15.75 20.18
CA PHE A 96 14.84 14.72 19.54
C PHE A 96 13.93 13.69 18.87
N ALA A 97 14.34 13.21 17.70
CA ALA A 97 13.70 12.06 17.08
C ALA A 97 14.08 10.78 17.83
N VAL A 98 13.07 10.00 18.23
CA VAL A 98 13.23 8.70 18.90
C VAL A 98 13.09 7.59 17.86
N TRP A 99 14.02 6.63 17.91
CA TRP A 99 14.24 5.64 16.86
C TRP A 99 14.22 4.22 17.43
N LYS A 100 13.48 3.30 16.78
CA LYS A 100 13.56 1.86 17.04
C LYS A 100 14.36 1.21 15.91
N ILE A 101 15.33 0.35 16.22
CA ILE A 101 16.05 -0.38 15.17
C ILE A 101 15.11 -1.37 14.48
N GLN A 102 15.18 -1.45 13.15
CA GLN A 102 14.40 -2.42 12.38
C GLN A 102 15.03 -3.81 12.57
N GLN A 103 14.21 -4.86 12.65
CA GLN A 103 14.66 -6.23 12.88
C GLN A 103 14.05 -7.17 11.84
N TYR A 104 14.79 -8.23 11.50
CA TYR A 104 14.40 -9.27 10.54
C TYR A 104 14.58 -10.67 11.14
N THR A 105 13.94 -11.67 10.55
CA THR A 105 13.99 -13.07 11.01
C THR A 105 14.74 -13.96 10.03
N VAL A 106 15.67 -14.77 10.54
CA VAL A 106 16.41 -15.78 9.77
C VAL A 106 16.04 -17.16 10.29
N ASN A 107 15.42 -17.96 9.43
CA ASN A 107 14.96 -19.31 9.74
C ASN A 107 15.95 -20.37 9.22
N PHE A 108 15.99 -21.54 9.86
CA PHE A 108 16.85 -22.65 9.45
C PHE A 108 16.02 -23.91 9.14
N ASN A 109 16.40 -24.62 8.08
CA ASN A 109 15.68 -25.78 7.56
C ASN A 109 16.66 -26.93 7.25
N LEU A 110 16.41 -28.13 7.77
CA LEU A 110 17.30 -29.29 7.59
C LEU A 110 17.16 -30.00 6.23
N ALA A 111 16.58 -29.33 5.23
CA ALA A 111 16.45 -29.80 3.84
C ALA A 111 15.79 -31.18 3.72
N GLY A 112 14.72 -31.41 4.49
CA GLY A 112 13.97 -32.67 4.51
C GLY A 112 14.54 -33.77 5.42
N SER A 113 15.64 -33.51 6.16
CA SER A 113 16.06 -34.39 7.26
C SER A 113 15.09 -34.26 8.45
N THR A 114 14.64 -35.38 8.99
CA THR A 114 13.92 -35.45 10.28
C THR A 114 14.82 -35.90 11.44
N GLU A 115 16.10 -36.19 11.14
CA GLU A 115 17.13 -36.38 12.16
C GLU A 115 17.65 -35.03 12.65
N GLY A 116 17.49 -34.77 13.94
CA GLY A 116 17.90 -33.53 14.62
C GLY A 116 16.82 -32.45 14.66
N ALA A 117 17.00 -31.48 15.57
CA ALA A 117 16.24 -30.23 15.54
C ALA A 117 16.92 -29.22 14.61
N ALA A 118 16.13 -28.41 13.89
CA ALA A 118 16.67 -27.24 13.22
C ALA A 118 17.13 -26.21 14.27
N PRO A 119 18.16 -25.39 14.00
CA PRO A 119 18.48 -24.24 14.83
C PRO A 119 17.29 -23.28 14.95
N ASP A 120 17.13 -22.68 16.13
CA ASP A 120 16.07 -21.71 16.39
C ASP A 120 16.12 -20.51 15.43
N THR A 121 14.94 -19.96 15.10
CA THR A 121 14.82 -18.71 14.34
C THR A 121 15.55 -17.57 15.06
N GLN A 122 16.44 -16.89 14.35
CA GLN A 122 17.20 -15.76 14.89
C GLN A 122 16.57 -14.43 14.46
N THR A 123 16.32 -13.54 15.42
CA THR A 123 15.95 -12.14 15.15
C THR A 123 17.23 -11.29 15.09
N ILE A 124 17.46 -10.63 13.96
CA ILE A 124 18.69 -9.89 13.65
C ILE A 124 18.35 -8.42 13.39
N ASP A 125 19.06 -7.50 14.04
CA ASP A 125 18.98 -6.07 13.76
C ASP A 125 19.41 -5.75 12.31
N SER A 126 18.69 -4.86 11.64
CA SER A 126 18.95 -4.43 10.26
C SER A 126 20.39 -3.93 10.09
N GLY A 127 21.12 -4.53 9.14
CA GLY A 127 22.54 -4.26 8.90
C GLY A 127 23.52 -5.04 9.78
N LYS A 128 23.06 -5.95 10.65
CA LYS A 128 23.93 -6.93 11.35
C LYS A 128 24.06 -8.23 10.58
N THR A 129 25.09 -9.01 10.90
CA THR A 129 25.34 -10.35 10.39
C THR A 129 24.57 -11.42 11.16
N VAL A 130 24.46 -12.62 10.60
CA VAL A 130 23.80 -13.77 11.26
C VAL A 130 24.83 -14.57 12.06
N PRO A 131 24.66 -14.77 13.39
CA PRO A 131 25.42 -15.77 14.13
C PRO A 131 25.27 -17.17 13.51
N LYS A 132 26.37 -17.75 13.00
CA LYS A 132 26.35 -19.11 12.47
C LYS A 132 25.92 -20.10 13.57
N PRO A 133 24.86 -20.90 13.36
CA PRO A 133 24.47 -21.94 14.32
C PRO A 133 25.46 -23.11 14.32
N ALA A 134 25.31 -24.02 15.29
CA ALA A 134 26.00 -25.30 15.28
C ALA A 134 25.67 -26.10 14.00
N ASP A 135 26.66 -26.85 13.50
CA ASP A 135 26.49 -27.68 12.32
C ASP A 135 25.65 -28.93 12.64
N PRO A 136 24.55 -29.19 11.91
CA PRO A 136 23.64 -30.30 12.21
C PRO A 136 24.24 -31.66 11.84
N THR A 137 23.74 -32.73 12.47
CA THR A 137 24.21 -34.11 12.29
C THR A 137 23.16 -35.01 11.63
N ARG A 138 23.59 -35.95 10.78
CA ARG A 138 22.71 -36.93 10.10
C ARG A 138 23.42 -38.27 9.94
N THR A 139 22.72 -39.37 10.19
CA THR A 139 23.32 -40.71 10.22
C THR A 139 23.76 -41.16 8.84
N GLY A 140 24.99 -41.68 8.72
CA GLY A 140 25.58 -42.13 7.45
C GLY A 140 26.02 -41.00 6.52
N TYR A 141 25.74 -39.74 6.86
CA TYR A 141 26.12 -38.57 6.07
C TYR A 141 27.03 -37.60 6.87
N ALA A 142 27.81 -36.78 6.17
CA ALA A 142 28.55 -35.64 6.70
C ALA A 142 27.88 -34.33 6.25
N PHE A 143 27.76 -33.36 7.15
CA PHE A 143 27.30 -32.01 6.82
C PHE A 143 28.34 -31.24 6.00
N LYS A 144 27.89 -30.33 5.13
CA LYS A 144 28.75 -29.46 4.30
C LYS A 144 28.62 -27.98 4.65
N TYR A 145 27.43 -27.40 4.46
CA TYR A 145 27.18 -25.97 4.67
C TYR A 145 25.68 -25.63 4.71
N TRP A 146 25.38 -24.38 5.08
CA TRP A 146 24.08 -23.73 4.93
C TRP A 146 24.03 -22.91 3.63
N ALA A 147 22.89 -22.86 2.95
CA ALA A 147 22.68 -22.08 1.72
C ALA A 147 21.26 -21.51 1.65
N LYS A 148 21.01 -20.45 0.86
CA LYS A 148 19.65 -19.86 0.70
C LYS A 148 18.69 -20.77 -0.07
N GLU A 149 19.22 -21.70 -0.86
CA GLU A 149 18.50 -22.81 -1.49
C GLU A 149 19.41 -24.05 -1.46
N VAL A 150 18.84 -25.27 -1.47
CA VAL A 150 19.61 -26.53 -1.42
C VAL A 150 20.57 -26.75 -2.60
N THR A 151 20.35 -26.04 -3.70
CA THR A 151 21.16 -26.04 -4.93
C THR A 151 22.16 -24.88 -5.01
N ALA A 152 22.12 -23.93 -4.07
CA ALA A 152 22.94 -22.73 -4.10
C ALA A 152 24.34 -22.95 -3.48
N ALA A 153 25.21 -21.96 -3.69
CA ALA A 153 26.48 -21.86 -2.97
C ALA A 153 26.26 -21.64 -1.46
N ALA A 154 27.29 -21.93 -0.66
CA ALA A 154 27.26 -21.69 0.77
C ALA A 154 26.95 -20.21 1.10
N TYR A 155 26.05 -19.99 2.04
CA TYR A 155 25.72 -18.66 2.55
C TYR A 155 26.90 -18.12 3.38
N ASN A 156 27.30 -16.89 3.09
CA ASN A 156 28.31 -16.17 3.86
C ASN A 156 27.67 -15.53 5.10
N PHE A 157 28.02 -16.02 6.29
CA PHE A 157 27.49 -15.49 7.54
C PHE A 157 28.02 -14.08 7.88
N ASP A 158 29.06 -13.60 7.18
CA ASP A 158 29.52 -12.20 7.26
C ASP A 158 28.70 -11.23 6.39
N ASP A 159 27.70 -11.70 5.62
CA ASP A 159 26.79 -10.83 4.86
C ASP A 159 25.77 -10.13 5.77
N PRO A 160 25.51 -8.81 5.61
CA PRO A 160 24.54 -8.09 6.43
C PRO A 160 23.08 -8.44 6.08
N VAL A 161 22.23 -8.55 7.10
CA VAL A 161 20.81 -8.84 6.97
C VAL A 161 20.03 -7.54 6.70
N THR A 162 19.41 -7.47 5.52
CA THR A 162 18.55 -6.34 5.08
C THR A 162 17.11 -6.78 4.76
N GLY A 163 16.72 -7.96 5.25
CA GLY A 163 15.41 -8.58 5.03
C GLY A 163 15.37 -9.99 5.63
N SER A 164 14.17 -10.53 5.89
CA SER A 164 13.99 -11.88 6.43
C SER A 164 14.21 -12.96 5.37
N PHE A 165 14.77 -14.12 5.74
CA PHE A 165 14.99 -15.26 4.82
C PHE A 165 15.16 -16.61 5.55
N THR A 166 15.30 -17.69 4.77
CA THR A 166 15.52 -19.06 5.26
C THR A 166 16.83 -19.63 4.72
N LEU A 167 17.51 -20.46 5.52
CA LEU A 167 18.72 -21.19 5.15
C LEU A 167 18.52 -22.71 5.24
N TYR A 168 19.10 -23.46 4.30
CA TYR A 168 18.94 -24.91 4.11
C TYR A 168 20.28 -25.66 4.23
N ALA A 169 20.26 -26.87 4.80
CA ALA A 169 21.44 -27.71 5.06
C ALA A 169 21.83 -28.67 3.90
N VAL A 170 23.13 -28.99 3.74
CA VAL A 170 23.69 -29.80 2.62
C VAL A 170 24.61 -30.95 3.13
N TRP A 171 24.68 -32.11 2.44
CA TRP A 171 25.18 -33.41 2.97
C TRP A 171 25.97 -34.33 1.98
N GLU A 172 26.81 -35.30 2.45
CA GLU A 172 27.69 -36.26 1.69
C GLU A 172 27.92 -37.64 2.43
N GLN A 173 28.53 -38.72 1.88
CA GLN A 173 28.54 -40.14 2.43
C GLN A 173 29.94 -40.90 2.45
N ASN A 174 30.15 -41.97 3.28
CA ASN A 174 31.49 -42.54 3.71
C ASN A 174 31.79 -44.08 3.47
N THR A 175 33.08 -44.59 3.46
CA THR A 175 33.52 -46.05 3.28
C THR A 175 34.96 -46.50 3.84
N PRO A 176 35.34 -47.82 4.02
CA PRO A 176 36.61 -48.33 4.73
C PRO A 176 37.45 -49.60 4.19
N THR A 177 38.62 -50.03 4.80
CA THR A 177 39.47 -51.28 4.47
C THR A 177 40.64 -51.74 5.48
N PRO A 178 41.26 -53.00 5.48
CA PRO A 178 42.18 -53.58 6.56
C PRO A 178 43.48 -54.50 6.24
N PRO A 179 44.34 -54.95 7.24
CA PRO A 179 45.56 -55.88 7.11
C PRO A 179 45.80 -57.08 8.15
N THR A 180 47.04 -57.66 8.35
CA THR A 180 47.43 -59.04 8.94
C THR A 180 48.48 -59.14 10.16
N PRO A 181 48.73 -60.30 10.87
CA PRO A 181 49.27 -60.37 12.30
C PRO A 181 50.50 -61.32 12.72
N GLN A 182 50.55 -61.94 13.95
CA GLN A 182 51.78 -62.37 14.76
C GLN A 182 51.76 -63.80 15.49
N MET A 183 52.20 -64.07 16.77
CA MET A 183 52.32 -65.46 17.42
C MET A 183 52.25 -65.61 18.99
N PHE A 184 51.64 -66.69 19.58
CA PHE A 184 51.48 -67.06 21.05
C PHE A 184 51.20 -68.58 21.41
N THR A 185 50.78 -68.99 22.64
CA THR A 185 50.58 -70.42 23.11
C THR A 185 49.54 -70.63 24.26
N VAL A 186 48.79 -71.76 24.32
CA VAL A 186 47.69 -72.02 25.30
C VAL A 186 47.69 -73.44 25.90
N ASN A 187 47.34 -73.57 27.20
CA ASN A 187 47.37 -74.82 28.01
C ASN A 187 45.99 -75.19 28.62
N PHE A 188 45.81 -76.41 29.17
CA PHE A 188 44.50 -76.90 29.69
C PHE A 188 44.52 -77.59 31.09
N ASN A 189 43.44 -77.41 31.87
CA ASN A 189 43.26 -77.94 33.24
C ASN A 189 41.81 -78.42 33.51
N LEU A 190 41.63 -79.68 33.89
CA LEU A 190 40.30 -80.30 34.10
C LEU A 190 39.50 -79.78 35.30
N ASN A 191 40.11 -79.01 36.21
CA ASN A 191 39.42 -78.28 37.28
C ASN A 191 38.34 -79.10 38.05
N GLY A 192 38.74 -80.28 38.56
CA GLY A 192 37.86 -81.19 39.29
C GLY A 192 36.95 -82.08 38.43
N GLY A 193 37.08 -82.04 37.09
CA GLY A 193 36.56 -83.06 36.18
C GLY A 193 37.40 -84.34 36.15
N GLU A 194 36.84 -85.39 35.57
CA GLU A 194 37.41 -86.74 35.56
C GLU A 194 38.22 -87.00 34.26
N GLY A 195 39.37 -87.68 34.37
CA GLY A 195 40.21 -88.07 33.22
C GLY A 195 41.61 -87.44 33.21
N THR A 196 42.23 -87.39 32.02
CA THR A 196 43.57 -86.80 31.77
C THR A 196 43.41 -85.48 30.99
N PRO A 197 44.13 -84.38 31.34
CA PRO A 197 44.03 -83.12 30.61
C PRO A 197 44.46 -83.22 29.13
N PRO A 198 43.91 -82.36 28.24
CA PRO A 198 44.44 -82.14 26.88
C PRO A 198 45.89 -81.62 26.87
N ALA A 199 46.58 -81.77 25.74
CA ALA A 199 47.92 -81.22 25.53
C ALA A 199 47.90 -79.75 25.06
N ASP A 200 48.99 -79.03 25.34
CA ASP A 200 49.17 -77.60 25.09
C ASP A 200 49.37 -77.28 23.58
N GLN A 201 49.00 -76.07 23.13
CA GLN A 201 48.94 -75.68 21.71
C GLN A 201 49.58 -74.30 21.41
N PRO A 202 50.55 -74.18 20.48
CA PRO A 202 51.05 -72.90 19.97
C PRO A 202 50.19 -72.37 18.80
N ILE A 203 49.87 -71.07 18.80
CA ILE A 203 48.85 -70.43 17.94
C ILE A 203 49.37 -69.10 17.38
N GLU A 204 49.03 -68.73 16.14
CA GLU A 204 49.36 -67.42 15.54
C GLU A 204 48.53 -66.30 16.20
N SER A 205 49.12 -65.14 16.48
CA SER A 205 48.41 -64.01 17.12
C SER A 205 47.32 -63.50 16.20
N GLY A 206 46.09 -63.39 16.69
CA GLY A 206 44.94 -63.12 15.81
C GLY A 206 44.29 -64.39 15.24
N LYS A 207 44.85 -65.58 15.51
CA LYS A 207 44.22 -66.88 15.29
C LYS A 207 43.77 -67.50 16.62
N THR A 208 43.06 -68.60 16.48
CA THR A 208 42.20 -69.20 17.50
C THR A 208 42.77 -70.55 17.94
N VAL A 209 42.62 -70.88 19.23
CA VAL A 209 43.03 -72.19 19.79
C VAL A 209 41.94 -73.23 19.54
N ALA A 210 42.31 -74.46 19.19
CA ALA A 210 41.31 -75.50 18.89
C ALA A 210 40.65 -76.01 20.17
N LYS A 211 39.30 -76.00 20.21
CA LYS A 211 38.52 -76.50 21.36
C LYS A 211 38.77 -78.01 21.57
N PRO A 212 39.23 -78.45 22.75
CA PRO A 212 39.33 -79.87 23.06
C PRO A 212 37.95 -80.49 23.31
N ALA A 213 37.88 -81.82 23.40
CA ALA A 213 36.67 -82.52 23.80
C ALA A 213 36.21 -82.08 25.22
N ASP A 214 34.90 -82.00 25.41
CA ASP A 214 34.34 -81.53 26.69
C ASP A 214 34.48 -82.61 27.79
N PRO A 215 35.01 -82.26 28.97
CA PRO A 215 35.24 -83.21 30.05
C PRO A 215 33.94 -83.58 30.79
N THR A 216 33.98 -84.68 31.54
CA THR A 216 32.84 -85.16 32.34
C THR A 216 33.06 -85.03 33.85
N ARG A 217 31.97 -84.81 34.58
CA ARG A 217 31.92 -84.77 36.05
C ARG A 217 30.50 -85.08 36.51
N SER A 218 30.33 -85.97 37.48
CA SER A 218 28.99 -86.38 37.91
C SER A 218 28.18 -85.25 38.59
N GLY A 219 26.86 -85.26 38.38
CA GLY A 219 25.90 -84.36 39.04
C GLY A 219 25.88 -82.89 38.56
N HIS A 220 26.71 -82.52 37.58
CA HIS A 220 26.80 -81.15 37.04
C HIS A 220 26.80 -81.17 35.51
N THR A 221 26.32 -80.10 34.89
CA THR A 221 26.46 -79.88 33.45
C THR A 221 27.79 -79.18 33.18
N PHE A 222 28.62 -79.70 32.27
CA PHE A 222 29.76 -78.94 31.74
C PHE A 222 29.21 -77.76 30.93
N LYS A 223 29.68 -76.54 31.23
CA LYS A 223 29.24 -75.33 30.52
C LYS A 223 30.24 -74.93 29.45
N HIS A 224 31.49 -74.73 29.86
CA HIS A 224 32.54 -74.15 29.03
C HIS A 224 33.92 -74.32 29.68
N TRP A 225 34.96 -74.08 28.88
CA TRP A 225 36.29 -73.77 29.40
C TRP A 225 36.37 -72.27 29.72
N SER A 226 37.25 -71.84 30.62
CA SER A 226 37.47 -70.43 30.96
C SER A 226 38.93 -70.15 31.31
N LYS A 227 39.40 -68.91 31.19
CA LYS A 227 40.75 -68.49 31.62
C LYS A 227 40.94 -68.51 33.15
N ASN A 228 39.86 -68.68 33.94
CA ASN A 228 39.88 -68.82 35.40
C ASN A 228 38.97 -69.98 35.83
N ALA A 229 39.15 -70.52 37.04
CA ALA A 229 38.48 -71.74 37.51
C ALA A 229 36.93 -71.66 37.62
N ASP A 230 36.38 -70.46 37.68
CA ASP A 230 34.95 -70.13 37.82
C ASP A 230 34.50 -69.04 36.83
N GLY A 231 35.34 -68.72 35.83
CA GLY A 231 35.14 -67.57 34.95
C GLY A 231 34.11 -67.77 33.82
N ALA A 232 33.86 -66.69 33.08
CA ALA A 232 33.03 -66.69 31.87
C ALA A 232 33.62 -67.59 30.77
N ALA A 233 32.77 -68.05 29.85
CA ALA A 233 33.17 -68.90 28.73
C ALA A 233 34.34 -68.28 27.95
N TYR A 234 35.47 -68.98 27.91
CA TYR A 234 36.51 -68.69 26.94
C TYR A 234 35.95 -69.01 25.56
N ASN A 235 35.81 -67.97 24.75
CA ASN A 235 35.45 -68.12 23.36
C ASN A 235 36.64 -68.72 22.62
N PHE A 236 36.48 -69.90 22.02
CA PHE A 236 37.56 -70.50 21.24
C PHE A 236 37.80 -69.75 19.93
N ASP A 237 36.83 -68.96 19.46
CA ASP A 237 37.00 -67.98 18.39
C ASP A 237 37.63 -66.65 18.87
N GLU A 238 38.02 -66.53 20.15
CA GLU A 238 38.84 -65.40 20.62
C GLU A 238 40.27 -65.53 20.07
N PRO A 239 40.83 -64.48 19.43
CA PRO A 239 42.20 -64.50 18.98
C PRO A 239 43.17 -64.57 20.17
N VAL A 240 44.03 -65.59 20.18
CA VAL A 240 45.13 -65.70 21.14
C VAL A 240 46.08 -64.52 20.92
N THR A 241 46.30 -63.70 21.96
CA THR A 241 47.11 -62.46 21.92
C THR A 241 48.13 -62.37 23.06
N SER A 242 48.21 -63.42 23.87
CA SER A 242 49.18 -63.70 24.92
C SER A 242 49.07 -65.18 25.30
N SER A 243 49.98 -65.72 26.12
CA SER A 243 49.92 -67.14 26.51
C SER A 243 49.19 -67.34 27.84
N PHE A 244 48.28 -68.33 27.92
CA PHE A 244 47.43 -68.57 29.10
C PHE A 244 46.98 -70.04 29.26
N THR A 245 46.31 -70.35 30.38
CA THR A 245 45.74 -71.68 30.68
C THR A 245 44.21 -71.62 30.74
N LEU A 246 43.53 -72.73 30.39
CA LEU A 246 42.07 -72.85 30.38
C LEU A 246 41.59 -73.93 31.36
N HIS A 247 40.58 -73.60 32.16
CA HIS A 247 39.97 -74.41 33.22
C HIS A 247 38.53 -74.82 32.86
N ALA A 248 38.11 -76.04 33.21
CA ALA A 248 36.74 -76.50 33.01
C ALA A 248 35.73 -75.89 34.02
N VAL A 249 34.56 -75.43 33.56
CA VAL A 249 33.53 -74.78 34.40
C VAL A 249 32.20 -75.57 34.34
N TRP A 250 31.55 -75.67 35.50
CA TRP A 250 30.45 -76.60 35.79
C TRP A 250 29.23 -75.88 36.39
N GLU A 251 28.01 -76.29 36.04
CA GLU A 251 26.75 -75.74 36.57
C GLU A 251 25.86 -76.82 37.19
N GLN A 252 25.09 -76.44 38.21
CA GLN A 252 24.08 -77.28 38.87
C GLN A 252 22.67 -76.81 38.43
N ASN A 253 21.86 -77.73 37.91
CA ASN A 253 20.69 -77.39 37.09
C ASN A 253 19.43 -76.95 37.88
N ALA A 254 18.81 -75.81 37.51
CA ALA A 254 17.58 -75.24 38.09
C ALA A 254 16.83 -74.29 37.07
N PRO A 255 15.59 -73.82 37.34
CA PRO A 255 14.64 -73.30 36.30
C PRO A 255 14.68 -71.77 35.98
N PRO A 256 13.95 -71.27 34.94
CA PRO A 256 14.23 -70.00 34.23
C PRO A 256 13.43 -68.72 34.65
N PRO A 257 13.81 -67.51 34.16
CA PRO A 257 13.30 -66.18 34.58
C PRO A 257 12.26 -65.51 33.60
N PRO A 258 11.71 -64.30 33.91
CA PRO A 258 10.51 -63.74 33.25
C PRO A 258 10.71 -62.72 32.11
N THR A 259 9.60 -62.35 31.46
CA THR A 259 9.46 -61.52 30.24
C THR A 259 9.22 -60.02 30.52
N PRO A 260 9.69 -59.07 29.66
CA PRO A 260 9.38 -57.63 29.77
C PRO A 260 7.90 -57.27 29.51
N GLN A 261 7.48 -56.08 29.95
CA GLN A 261 6.10 -55.58 29.89
C GLN A 261 5.93 -54.47 28.83
N ASN A 262 4.98 -54.69 27.91
CA ASN A 262 4.60 -53.75 26.86
C ASN A 262 3.18 -53.21 27.09
N PHE A 263 2.92 -52.01 26.57
CA PHE A 263 1.63 -51.33 26.57
C PHE A 263 1.21 -50.95 25.15
N THR A 264 -0.08 -50.70 24.94
CA THR A 264 -0.68 -50.36 23.64
C THR A 264 -1.25 -48.95 23.64
N VAL A 265 -0.81 -48.12 22.69
CA VAL A 265 -1.40 -46.79 22.45
C VAL A 265 -2.18 -46.82 21.13
N SER A 266 -3.49 -46.56 21.22
CA SER A 266 -4.41 -46.56 20.07
C SER A 266 -4.75 -45.15 19.62
N PHE A 267 -5.12 -44.97 18.35
CA PHE A 267 -5.58 -43.69 17.81
C PHE A 267 -7.04 -43.75 17.41
N ASN A 268 -7.79 -42.69 17.71
CA ASN A 268 -9.21 -42.56 17.39
C ASN A 268 -9.45 -41.21 16.70
N LEU A 269 -9.95 -41.25 15.46
CA LEU A 269 -10.23 -40.06 14.65
C LEU A 269 -11.35 -39.18 15.22
N ASN A 270 -12.10 -39.65 16.21
CA ASN A 270 -13.04 -38.84 17.00
C ASN A 270 -14.07 -38.08 16.13
N GLY A 271 -14.60 -38.75 15.10
CA GLY A 271 -15.51 -38.17 14.10
C GLY A 271 -14.84 -37.88 12.74
N GLY A 272 -13.51 -37.78 12.70
CA GLY A 272 -12.75 -37.56 11.47
C GLY A 272 -12.79 -38.72 10.47
N GLU A 273 -12.45 -38.40 9.23
CA GLU A 273 -12.61 -39.25 8.05
C GLU A 273 -11.35 -40.07 7.74
N GLY A 274 -11.53 -41.21 7.05
CA GLY A 274 -10.44 -42.11 6.67
C GLY A 274 -10.13 -43.20 7.71
N THR A 275 -8.91 -43.73 7.67
CA THR A 275 -8.46 -44.81 8.57
C THR A 275 -7.63 -44.23 9.71
N PRO A 276 -7.89 -44.58 10.99
CA PRO A 276 -7.05 -44.13 12.09
C PRO A 276 -5.60 -44.60 11.95
N PRO A 277 -4.60 -43.85 12.45
CA PRO A 277 -3.23 -44.33 12.56
C PRO A 277 -3.17 -45.67 13.32
N ALA A 278 -2.27 -46.56 12.88
CA ALA A 278 -2.12 -47.87 13.51
C ALA A 278 -1.75 -47.75 15.00
N ALA A 279 -2.33 -48.62 15.83
CA ALA A 279 -1.98 -48.70 17.25
C ALA A 279 -0.52 -49.13 17.42
N GLN A 280 0.15 -48.54 18.41
CA GLN A 280 1.58 -48.75 18.66
C GLN A 280 1.77 -49.56 19.95
N THR A 281 2.56 -50.63 19.86
CA THR A 281 3.01 -51.41 21.03
C THR A 281 4.34 -50.83 21.51
N ILE A 282 4.36 -50.30 22.74
CA ILE A 282 5.47 -49.56 23.33
C ILE A 282 5.91 -50.26 24.63
N GLU A 283 7.20 -50.55 24.78
CA GLU A 283 7.76 -51.08 26.03
C GLU A 283 7.66 -50.03 27.15
N SER A 284 7.37 -50.47 28.38
CA SER A 284 7.15 -49.60 29.54
C SER A 284 8.28 -48.58 29.75
N GLY A 285 7.96 -47.29 29.64
CA GLY A 285 8.89 -46.17 29.77
C GLY A 285 9.32 -45.51 28.45
N ASN A 286 9.09 -46.16 27.30
CA ASN A 286 9.37 -45.58 25.99
C ASN A 286 8.24 -44.61 25.53
N LYS A 287 8.50 -43.86 24.45
CA LYS A 287 7.63 -42.80 23.91
C LYS A 287 6.68 -43.30 22.81
N VAL A 288 5.65 -42.51 22.50
CA VAL A 288 4.74 -42.73 21.35
C VAL A 288 5.26 -41.94 20.14
N THR A 289 5.27 -42.54 18.96
CA THR A 289 5.60 -41.82 17.72
C THR A 289 4.40 -41.03 17.21
N LYS A 290 4.54 -39.72 16.94
CA LYS A 290 3.46 -38.93 16.31
C LYS A 290 3.13 -39.52 14.91
N PRO A 291 1.85 -39.69 14.55
CA PRO A 291 1.46 -39.97 13.17
C PRO A 291 2.08 -38.98 12.17
N ALA A 292 2.59 -39.49 11.04
CA ALA A 292 3.35 -38.71 10.06
C ALA A 292 2.50 -37.74 9.22
N SER A 293 1.17 -37.93 9.22
CA SER A 293 0.20 -37.05 8.60
C SER A 293 -0.90 -36.76 9.61
N ASP A 294 -1.28 -35.49 9.74
CA ASP A 294 -2.45 -35.11 10.54
C ASP A 294 -3.75 -35.57 9.84
N PRO A 295 -4.77 -36.01 10.60
CA PRO A 295 -6.00 -36.55 10.02
C PRO A 295 -6.89 -35.46 9.40
N ILE A 296 -7.85 -35.88 8.57
CA ILE A 296 -8.79 -34.99 7.87
C ILE A 296 -10.21 -35.17 8.43
N TYR A 297 -10.98 -34.09 8.54
CA TYR A 297 -12.42 -34.13 8.82
C TYR A 297 -13.11 -32.99 8.05
N ALA A 298 -13.98 -33.30 7.10
CA ALA A 298 -14.54 -32.27 6.21
C ALA A 298 -15.41 -31.26 7.00
N GLY A 299 -15.04 -29.97 6.93
CA GLY A 299 -15.66 -28.89 7.70
C GLY A 299 -14.99 -28.59 9.05
N TYR A 300 -13.87 -29.25 9.37
CA TYR A 300 -13.12 -29.06 10.61
C TYR A 300 -11.61 -28.95 10.37
N THR A 301 -10.95 -28.13 11.17
CA THR A 301 -9.48 -28.04 11.28
C THR A 301 -9.00 -29.01 12.36
N PHE A 302 -7.99 -29.83 12.06
CA PHE A 302 -7.29 -30.61 13.08
C PHE A 302 -6.44 -29.70 13.96
N LYS A 303 -6.59 -29.81 15.29
CA LYS A 303 -5.80 -29.02 16.26
C LYS A 303 -4.64 -29.85 16.82
N HIS A 304 -4.96 -31.01 17.43
CA HIS A 304 -3.97 -31.87 18.08
C HIS A 304 -4.53 -33.25 18.42
N TRP A 305 -3.65 -34.18 18.81
CA TRP A 305 -4.01 -35.42 19.51
C TRP A 305 -4.12 -35.16 21.02
N SER A 306 -5.04 -35.82 21.73
CA SER A 306 -5.29 -35.67 23.17
C SER A 306 -5.64 -37.00 23.82
N LYS A 307 -5.40 -37.17 25.14
CA LYS A 307 -5.87 -38.36 25.89
C LYS A 307 -7.39 -38.37 26.17
N SER A 308 -8.12 -37.34 25.76
CA SER A 308 -9.59 -37.27 25.78
C SER A 308 -10.13 -36.46 24.59
N GLN A 309 -11.40 -36.68 24.23
CA GLN A 309 -12.02 -36.14 23.01
C GLN A 309 -11.99 -34.61 22.86
N THR A 310 -11.80 -33.86 23.95
CA THR A 310 -11.77 -32.39 24.00
C THR A 310 -10.60 -31.84 24.85
N GLY A 311 -9.64 -32.70 25.20
CA GLY A 311 -8.53 -32.35 26.09
C GLY A 311 -7.40 -31.55 25.43
N ALA A 312 -6.43 -31.12 26.25
CA ALA A 312 -5.22 -30.45 25.80
C ALA A 312 -4.32 -31.38 24.97
N ALA A 313 -3.42 -30.78 24.18
CA ALA A 313 -2.48 -31.49 23.33
C ALA A 313 -1.63 -32.52 24.11
N TYR A 314 -1.57 -33.74 23.60
CA TYR A 314 -0.74 -34.80 24.14
C TYR A 314 0.74 -34.53 23.83
N ASN A 315 1.56 -34.49 24.87
CA ASN A 315 3.01 -34.44 24.72
C ASN A 315 3.53 -35.84 24.31
N PHE A 316 3.99 -35.97 23.07
CA PHE A 316 4.57 -37.22 22.54
C PHE A 316 5.91 -37.60 23.20
N ASP A 317 6.59 -36.67 23.88
CA ASP A 317 7.77 -36.97 24.71
C ASP A 317 7.45 -37.61 26.07
N ALA A 318 6.16 -37.72 26.45
CA ALA A 318 5.77 -38.38 27.69
C ALA A 318 5.96 -39.91 27.60
N PRO A 319 6.53 -40.56 28.64
CA PRO A 319 6.70 -42.01 28.65
C PRO A 319 5.37 -42.76 28.79
N VAL A 320 5.27 -43.91 28.12
CA VAL A 320 4.12 -44.82 28.20
C VAL A 320 4.26 -45.72 29.42
N THR A 321 3.33 -45.60 30.36
CA THR A 321 3.30 -46.38 31.62
C THR A 321 1.97 -47.15 31.80
N GLY A 322 1.24 -47.36 30.70
CA GLY A 322 -0.08 -47.97 30.67
C GLY A 322 -0.75 -47.78 29.30
N ASP A 323 -1.76 -48.59 29.00
CA ASP A 323 -2.54 -48.49 27.76
C ASP A 323 -3.41 -47.22 27.74
N PHE A 324 -3.52 -46.55 26.58
CA PHE A 324 -4.45 -45.44 26.39
C PHE A 324 -4.81 -45.19 24.92
N THR A 325 -5.87 -44.41 24.69
CA THR A 325 -6.29 -43.95 23.36
C THR A 325 -5.98 -42.46 23.22
N LEU A 326 -5.40 -42.07 22.08
CA LEU A 326 -5.30 -40.70 21.63
C LEU A 326 -6.46 -40.37 20.69
N TYR A 327 -7.21 -39.32 21.02
CA TYR A 327 -8.33 -38.80 20.25
C TYR A 327 -7.87 -37.58 19.45
N ALA A 328 -8.29 -37.48 18.19
CA ALA A 328 -8.11 -36.26 17.42
C ALA A 328 -9.04 -35.16 17.96
N VAL A 329 -8.51 -33.94 18.12
CA VAL A 329 -9.26 -32.76 18.55
C VAL A 329 -9.46 -31.84 17.36
N TRP A 330 -10.71 -31.42 17.17
CA TRP A 330 -11.21 -30.75 15.98
C TRP A 330 -11.85 -29.41 16.34
N GLU A 331 -11.68 -28.43 15.46
CA GLU A 331 -12.33 -27.12 15.53
C GLU A 331 -13.16 -26.92 14.26
N LYS A 332 -14.43 -26.51 14.38
CA LYS A 332 -15.27 -26.34 13.18
C LYS A 332 -14.82 -25.12 12.40
N ILE A 333 -14.65 -25.27 11.09
CA ILE A 333 -14.34 -24.15 10.19
C ILE A 333 -15.52 -23.16 10.19
N LYS A 334 -15.20 -21.89 10.40
CA LYS A 334 -16.11 -20.72 10.35
C LYS A 334 -15.56 -19.69 9.37
N ILE A 335 -16.34 -18.64 9.05
CA ILE A 335 -15.96 -17.67 8.03
C ILE A 335 -14.66 -16.92 8.39
N TYR A 336 -14.50 -16.48 9.64
CA TYR A 336 -13.25 -15.88 10.13
C TYR A 336 -12.02 -16.80 10.02
N THR A 337 -12.18 -18.13 10.06
CA THR A 337 -11.08 -19.08 9.79
C THR A 337 -10.81 -19.32 8.31
N ILE A 338 -11.74 -18.94 7.43
CA ILE A 338 -11.54 -18.95 5.98
C ILE A 338 -10.86 -17.63 5.55
N GLN A 339 -11.32 -16.49 6.05
CA GLN A 339 -10.68 -15.19 5.81
C GLN A 339 -9.27 -15.17 6.42
N GLY A 340 -9.14 -15.43 7.72
CA GLY A 340 -7.86 -15.37 8.41
C GLY A 340 -7.36 -13.95 8.62
N THR A 341 -6.04 -13.81 8.82
CA THR A 341 -5.40 -12.57 9.28
C THR A 341 -4.42 -11.99 8.26
N ALA A 342 -4.70 -12.14 6.96
CA ALA A 342 -3.85 -11.71 5.83
C ALA A 342 -4.71 -11.41 4.60
N HIS A 343 -4.15 -10.75 3.58
CA HIS A 343 -4.77 -10.56 2.24
C HIS A 343 -4.80 -11.86 1.38
N GLU A 344 -4.59 -13.03 1.99
CA GLU A 344 -4.67 -14.33 1.33
C GLU A 344 -5.13 -15.39 2.33
N SER A 345 -6.16 -16.17 1.95
CA SER A 345 -6.77 -17.15 2.84
C SER A 345 -5.77 -18.27 3.25
N PRO A 346 -5.65 -18.59 4.55
CA PRO A 346 -4.91 -19.77 5.00
C PRO A 346 -5.54 -21.10 4.51
N LEU A 347 -6.77 -21.05 3.98
CA LEU A 347 -7.51 -22.18 3.42
C LEU A 347 -7.62 -22.12 1.87
N LYS A 348 -6.88 -21.24 1.20
CA LYS A 348 -6.81 -21.15 -0.27
C LYS A 348 -6.62 -22.52 -0.94
N GLY A 349 -7.50 -22.84 -1.88
CA GLY A 349 -7.51 -24.11 -2.61
C GLY A 349 -7.95 -25.34 -1.79
N LYS A 350 -8.36 -25.17 -0.52
CA LYS A 350 -8.95 -26.25 0.28
C LYS A 350 -10.46 -26.29 0.08
N SER A 351 -11.04 -27.48 0.18
CA SER A 351 -12.49 -27.64 0.22
C SER A 351 -13.00 -27.49 1.66
N VAL A 352 -14.07 -26.70 1.80
CA VAL A 352 -14.78 -26.42 3.04
C VAL A 352 -16.21 -26.97 2.94
N LYS A 353 -16.78 -27.35 4.08
CA LYS A 353 -18.05 -28.10 4.13
C LYS A 353 -18.95 -27.61 5.24
N ASP A 354 -20.24 -27.49 4.93
CA ASP A 354 -21.33 -27.12 5.83
C ASP A 354 -21.04 -25.86 6.67
N ILE A 355 -20.43 -24.85 6.03
CA ILE A 355 -20.05 -23.56 6.61
C ILE A 355 -21.32 -22.71 6.83
N PRO A 356 -21.66 -22.35 8.08
CA PRO A 356 -22.91 -21.66 8.39
C PRO A 356 -22.82 -20.14 8.20
N GLY A 357 -23.92 -19.49 7.86
CA GLY A 357 -24.03 -18.03 7.90
C GLY A 357 -25.41 -17.52 7.47
N ILE A 358 -25.63 -16.21 7.62
CA ILE A 358 -26.84 -15.50 7.17
C ILE A 358 -26.55 -14.78 5.86
N VAL A 359 -27.39 -14.95 4.84
CA VAL A 359 -27.27 -14.24 3.56
C VAL A 359 -27.55 -12.75 3.76
N THR A 360 -26.54 -11.90 3.51
CA THR A 360 -26.58 -10.45 3.70
C THR A 360 -26.88 -9.68 2.42
N GLY A 361 -26.54 -10.23 1.24
CA GLY A 361 -26.83 -9.66 -0.08
C GLY A 361 -26.75 -10.72 -1.18
N ILE A 362 -27.47 -10.56 -2.28
CA ILE A 362 -27.36 -11.40 -3.49
C ILE A 362 -26.68 -10.56 -4.57
N HIS A 363 -25.61 -11.05 -5.18
CA HIS A 363 -24.89 -10.34 -6.23
C HIS A 363 -25.49 -10.64 -7.62
N TYR A 364 -25.58 -9.62 -8.47
CA TYR A 364 -26.16 -9.70 -9.81
C TYR A 364 -25.17 -9.27 -10.91
N SER A 365 -24.86 -10.20 -11.81
CA SER A 365 -24.11 -9.95 -13.05
C SER A 365 -25.05 -10.08 -14.27
N GLU A 366 -24.97 -9.14 -15.21
CA GLU A 366 -25.90 -9.04 -16.36
C GLU A 366 -27.41 -9.10 -15.99
N ASN A 367 -27.78 -8.54 -14.84
CA ASN A 367 -29.12 -8.61 -14.23
C ASN A 367 -29.58 -10.04 -13.85
N LYS A 368 -28.65 -10.97 -13.60
CA LYS A 368 -28.90 -12.35 -13.16
C LYS A 368 -28.09 -12.63 -11.90
N ALA A 369 -28.67 -13.33 -10.93
CA ALA A 369 -27.94 -13.70 -9.73
C ALA A 369 -26.84 -14.73 -10.05
N ASP A 370 -25.62 -14.48 -9.59
CA ASP A 370 -24.45 -15.35 -9.84
C ASP A 370 -23.60 -15.63 -8.59
N GLY A 371 -23.86 -14.93 -7.49
CA GLY A 371 -23.31 -15.23 -6.17
C GLY A 371 -24.08 -14.52 -5.06
N PHE A 372 -23.64 -14.68 -3.83
CA PHE A 372 -24.24 -14.00 -2.68
C PHE A 372 -23.20 -13.77 -1.58
N TYR A 373 -23.42 -12.77 -0.75
CA TYR A 373 -22.65 -12.55 0.46
C TYR A 373 -23.34 -13.22 1.64
N MET A 374 -22.55 -13.84 2.51
CA MET A 374 -23.02 -14.37 3.79
C MET A 374 -22.06 -13.97 4.90
N GLN A 375 -22.59 -13.82 6.11
CA GLN A 375 -21.81 -13.46 7.29
C GLN A 375 -22.17 -14.39 8.45
N ASP A 376 -21.19 -14.70 9.29
CA ASP A 376 -21.41 -15.51 10.48
C ASP A 376 -22.40 -14.79 11.42
N LYS A 377 -23.27 -15.56 12.06
CA LYS A 377 -24.33 -14.99 12.91
C LYS A 377 -23.75 -14.45 14.22
N ASP A 378 -22.77 -15.17 14.76
CA ASP A 378 -22.25 -14.96 16.10
C ASP A 378 -20.82 -14.39 16.07
N GLY A 379 -20.11 -14.62 14.96
CA GLY A 379 -18.74 -14.16 14.70
C GLY A 379 -17.67 -14.80 15.59
N ASP A 380 -16.49 -14.18 15.63
CA ASP A 380 -15.51 -14.36 16.72
C ASP A 380 -15.27 -13.10 17.56
N GLY A 381 -15.66 -11.92 17.05
CA GLY A 381 -15.49 -10.63 17.72
C GLY A 381 -14.07 -10.05 17.63
N ASN A 382 -13.22 -10.62 16.77
CA ASN A 382 -11.86 -10.17 16.52
C ASN A 382 -11.80 -9.18 15.35
N ASN A 383 -11.13 -8.04 15.52
CA ASN A 383 -11.10 -6.97 14.52
C ASN A 383 -9.95 -7.10 13.49
N VAL A 384 -9.31 -8.28 13.39
CA VAL A 384 -8.30 -8.60 12.38
C VAL A 384 -8.66 -9.81 11.51
N THR A 385 -9.95 -10.19 11.53
CA THR A 385 -10.56 -11.30 10.78
C THR A 385 -11.96 -10.89 10.35
N SER A 386 -12.34 -11.13 9.10
CA SER A 386 -13.71 -10.87 8.65
C SER A 386 -14.65 -12.05 8.99
N ASP A 387 -15.83 -11.76 9.57
CA ASP A 387 -16.92 -12.75 9.69
C ASP A 387 -17.74 -12.91 8.39
N GLY A 388 -17.46 -12.11 7.36
CA GLY A 388 -18.18 -12.06 6.09
C GLY A 388 -17.40 -12.74 4.96
N ILE A 389 -18.13 -13.26 3.95
CA ILE A 389 -17.51 -13.86 2.77
C ILE A 389 -18.44 -13.82 1.56
N TYR A 390 -17.85 -13.71 0.38
CA TYR A 390 -18.56 -13.89 -0.88
C TYR A 390 -18.63 -15.38 -1.28
N VAL A 391 -19.79 -15.80 -1.79
CA VAL A 391 -20.05 -17.15 -2.29
C VAL A 391 -20.33 -17.08 -3.78
N TYR A 392 -19.39 -17.56 -4.59
CA TYR A 392 -19.51 -17.58 -6.03
C TYR A 392 -20.14 -18.88 -6.52
N CYS A 393 -21.29 -18.76 -7.20
CA CYS A 393 -22.01 -19.88 -7.82
C CYS A 393 -21.82 -19.92 -9.34
N GLY A 394 -21.76 -18.74 -9.97
CA GLY A 394 -22.09 -18.57 -11.38
C GLY A 394 -23.59 -18.75 -11.64
N ILE A 395 -24.09 -18.07 -12.67
CA ILE A 395 -25.52 -18.00 -13.03
C ILE A 395 -26.20 -19.38 -13.12
N ALA A 396 -25.46 -20.42 -13.56
CA ALA A 396 -26.00 -21.76 -13.77
C ALA A 396 -26.15 -22.61 -12.51
N GLN A 397 -25.47 -22.27 -11.40
CA GLN A 397 -25.56 -23.00 -10.13
C GLN A 397 -26.23 -22.19 -9.01
N PHE A 398 -26.58 -20.92 -9.26
CA PHE A 398 -27.23 -20.08 -8.25
C PHE A 398 -28.59 -20.67 -7.81
N PRO A 399 -28.86 -20.86 -6.50
CA PRO A 399 -30.15 -21.35 -6.02
C PRO A 399 -31.24 -20.28 -6.16
N ALA A 400 -32.09 -20.39 -7.18
CA ALA A 400 -33.12 -19.39 -7.52
C ALA A 400 -34.16 -19.10 -6.40
N GLU A 401 -34.27 -19.97 -5.40
CA GLU A 401 -35.11 -19.83 -4.21
C GLU A 401 -34.49 -19.01 -3.06
N LEU A 402 -33.18 -18.77 -3.10
CA LEU A 402 -32.36 -18.14 -2.08
C LEU A 402 -32.67 -16.64 -1.93
N LYS A 403 -32.71 -16.16 -0.68
CA LYS A 403 -33.02 -14.77 -0.31
C LYS A 403 -32.05 -14.24 0.74
N VAL A 404 -31.88 -12.92 0.72
CA VAL A 404 -31.33 -12.19 1.88
C VAL A 404 -32.20 -12.50 3.11
N LYS A 405 -31.57 -12.71 4.28
CA LYS A 405 -32.15 -13.25 5.53
C LYS A 405 -32.38 -14.77 5.57
N ASP A 406 -31.99 -15.54 4.54
CA ASP A 406 -31.88 -16.98 4.69
C ASP A 406 -30.65 -17.33 5.55
N ALA A 407 -30.79 -18.30 6.46
CA ALA A 407 -29.67 -18.96 7.11
C ALA A 407 -29.30 -20.19 6.28
N VAL A 408 -28.04 -20.28 5.87
CA VAL A 408 -27.54 -21.34 4.98
C VAL A 408 -26.38 -22.11 5.61
N THR A 409 -26.15 -23.32 5.09
CA THR A 409 -24.82 -23.94 5.09
C THR A 409 -24.28 -24.04 3.66
N VAL A 410 -22.99 -23.75 3.49
CA VAL A 410 -22.31 -23.77 2.18
C VAL A 410 -21.14 -24.75 2.20
N THR A 411 -21.04 -25.54 1.14
CA THR A 411 -19.93 -26.44 0.82
C THR A 411 -19.28 -25.99 -0.50
N GLY A 412 -17.96 -26.04 -0.59
CA GLY A 412 -17.25 -25.55 -1.79
C GLY A 412 -15.74 -25.57 -1.63
N THR A 413 -15.03 -24.83 -2.48
CA THR A 413 -13.58 -24.64 -2.41
C THR A 413 -13.27 -23.16 -2.23
N VAL A 414 -12.38 -22.85 -1.29
CA VAL A 414 -11.93 -21.47 -1.03
C VAL A 414 -10.98 -21.06 -2.16
N THR A 415 -11.19 -19.88 -2.74
CA THR A 415 -10.35 -19.34 -3.82
C THR A 415 -10.14 -17.85 -3.66
N GLU A 416 -8.92 -17.40 -3.88
CA GLU A 416 -8.62 -15.99 -4.16
C GLU A 416 -9.11 -15.61 -5.56
N HIS A 417 -9.80 -14.48 -5.70
CA HIS A 417 -10.21 -13.95 -6.98
C HIS A 417 -9.85 -12.48 -7.18
N ALA A 418 -8.90 -12.23 -8.09
CA ALA A 418 -8.64 -10.92 -8.69
C ALA A 418 -9.09 -10.93 -10.16
N PHE A 419 -9.52 -9.77 -10.68
CA PHE A 419 -9.87 -9.60 -12.09
C PHE A 419 -8.62 -9.52 -13.00
N ASP A 420 -7.55 -8.91 -12.50
CA ASP A 420 -6.23 -8.85 -13.13
C ASP A 420 -5.12 -8.68 -12.05
N ALA A 421 -3.86 -8.83 -12.45
CA ALA A 421 -2.71 -8.86 -11.53
C ALA A 421 -2.31 -7.50 -10.91
N THR A 422 -3.01 -6.40 -11.21
CA THR A 422 -2.81 -5.10 -10.53
C THR A 422 -3.69 -4.94 -9.29
N GLN A 423 -4.68 -5.83 -9.14
CA GLN A 423 -5.70 -5.79 -8.10
C GLN A 423 -5.38 -6.82 -7.00
N LEU A 424 -5.70 -6.49 -5.74
CA LEU A 424 -5.84 -7.47 -4.66
C LEU A 424 -6.87 -8.54 -5.07
N ALA A 425 -6.85 -9.67 -4.37
CA ALA A 425 -7.81 -10.74 -4.57
C ALA A 425 -8.82 -10.78 -3.42
N THR A 426 -10.08 -11.06 -3.76
CA THR A 426 -11.15 -11.30 -2.78
C THR A 426 -11.17 -12.79 -2.40
N THR A 427 -11.27 -13.08 -1.12
CA THR A 427 -11.48 -14.44 -0.61
C THR A 427 -12.95 -14.83 -0.76
N GLN A 428 -13.19 -15.92 -1.49
CA GLN A 428 -14.54 -16.41 -1.77
C GLN A 428 -14.66 -17.94 -1.64
N ILE A 429 -15.85 -18.42 -1.26
CA ILE A 429 -16.21 -19.83 -1.38
C ILE A 429 -16.81 -20.06 -2.77
N LYS A 430 -16.13 -20.83 -3.61
CA LYS A 430 -16.65 -21.28 -4.90
C LYS A 430 -17.41 -22.59 -4.74
N VAL A 431 -18.72 -22.58 -4.97
CA VAL A 431 -19.54 -23.80 -4.99
C VAL A 431 -19.44 -24.50 -6.35
N ALA A 432 -19.68 -25.82 -6.39
CA ALA A 432 -19.60 -26.61 -7.62
C ALA A 432 -20.98 -26.92 -8.23
N ARG A 433 -22.00 -27.00 -7.38
CA ARG A 433 -23.38 -27.39 -7.69
C ARG A 433 -24.34 -26.56 -6.86
N LYS A 434 -25.56 -26.34 -7.36
CA LYS A 434 -26.65 -25.70 -6.58
C LYS A 434 -26.83 -26.33 -5.19
N ASP A 435 -26.87 -27.66 -5.12
CA ASP A 435 -27.14 -28.42 -3.89
C ASP A 435 -26.03 -28.29 -2.83
N ASP A 436 -24.88 -27.71 -3.17
CA ASP A 436 -23.82 -27.40 -2.21
C ASP A 436 -24.18 -26.19 -1.31
N VAL A 437 -25.28 -25.49 -1.61
CA VAL A 437 -25.90 -24.45 -0.76
C VAL A 437 -27.22 -24.97 -0.20
N SER A 438 -27.29 -25.19 1.11
CA SER A 438 -28.49 -25.69 1.80
C SER A 438 -29.14 -24.60 2.67
N ILE A 439 -30.39 -24.25 2.37
CA ILE A 439 -31.18 -23.29 3.15
C ILE A 439 -31.77 -24.00 4.38
N LEU A 440 -31.44 -23.48 5.57
CA LEU A 440 -31.87 -24.03 6.87
C LEU A 440 -33.14 -23.35 7.39
N SER A 441 -33.26 -22.04 7.19
CA SER A 441 -34.42 -21.22 7.58
C SER A 441 -34.42 -19.88 6.85
N SER A 442 -35.57 -19.20 6.81
CA SER A 442 -35.76 -17.92 6.12
C SER A 442 -36.27 -16.83 7.05
N GLY A 443 -35.96 -15.57 6.74
CA GLY A 443 -36.48 -14.40 7.47
C GLY A 443 -35.72 -14.08 8.76
N ASN A 444 -34.49 -14.56 8.91
CA ASN A 444 -33.63 -14.30 10.05
C ASN A 444 -33.28 -12.81 10.23
N GLN A 445 -32.88 -12.44 11.45
CA GLN A 445 -32.25 -11.15 11.70
C GLN A 445 -30.86 -11.13 11.02
N LEU A 446 -30.57 -10.06 10.28
CA LEU A 446 -29.23 -9.83 9.71
C LEU A 446 -28.24 -9.45 10.83
N PRO A 447 -26.93 -9.78 10.68
CA PRO A 447 -25.88 -9.18 11.48
C PRO A 447 -25.96 -7.65 11.47
N ALA A 448 -25.60 -7.02 12.59
CA ALA A 448 -25.56 -5.56 12.69
C ALA A 448 -24.42 -5.02 11.81
N PRO A 449 -24.64 -3.95 11.02
CA PRO A 449 -23.60 -3.41 10.17
C PRO A 449 -22.54 -2.66 10.97
N ILE A 450 -21.27 -2.91 10.67
CA ILE A 450 -20.14 -2.17 11.27
C ILE A 450 -20.07 -0.76 10.68
N GLU A 451 -19.90 0.26 11.53
CA GLU A 451 -19.84 1.65 11.08
C GLU A 451 -18.42 2.04 10.65
N ILE A 452 -18.28 2.49 9.40
CA ILE A 452 -17.03 3.01 8.86
C ILE A 452 -16.93 4.50 9.24
N THR A 453 -16.04 4.81 10.19
CA THR A 453 -15.78 6.16 10.69
C THR A 453 -14.44 6.70 10.20
N ALA A 454 -14.30 8.03 10.12
CA ALA A 454 -13.14 8.69 9.51
C ALA A 454 -11.79 8.31 10.18
N ASP A 455 -11.77 8.17 11.50
CA ASP A 455 -10.59 7.76 12.28
C ASP A 455 -10.07 6.35 11.95
N LYS A 456 -10.86 5.52 11.27
CA LYS A 456 -10.43 4.22 10.76
C LYS A 456 -9.70 4.31 9.42
N LEU A 457 -10.00 5.35 8.63
CA LEU A 457 -9.53 5.55 7.26
C LEU A 457 -8.39 6.56 7.15
N GLU A 458 -8.31 7.53 8.06
CA GLU A 458 -7.33 8.64 8.04
C GLU A 458 -5.98 8.22 8.63
N LYS A 459 -5.38 7.22 7.99
CA LYS A 459 -4.13 6.53 8.36
C LYS A 459 -3.17 6.52 7.16
N PRO A 460 -1.92 6.08 7.32
CA PRO A 460 -1.15 5.59 6.17
C PRO A 460 -1.98 4.57 5.37
N VAL A 461 -1.83 4.58 4.04
CA VAL A 461 -2.48 3.58 3.17
C VAL A 461 -1.96 2.18 3.53
N PHE A 462 -0.63 2.07 3.66
CA PHE A 462 0.14 0.87 3.91
C PHE A 462 1.45 1.24 4.65
N ILE A 463 1.90 0.43 5.61
CA ILE A 463 3.17 0.62 6.34
C ILE A 463 4.12 -0.58 6.32
N GLY A 464 3.67 -1.79 5.97
CA GLY A 464 4.41 -3.02 6.28
C GLY A 464 4.29 -4.17 5.28
N ASP A 465 3.34 -5.07 5.53
CA ASP A 465 3.34 -6.43 4.99
C ASP A 465 1.91 -6.99 4.86
N LEU A 466 1.45 -7.22 3.62
CA LEU A 466 0.11 -7.77 3.33
C LEU A 466 -0.11 -9.20 3.85
N ASN A 467 0.94 -9.89 4.32
CA ASN A 467 0.84 -11.21 4.94
C ASN A 467 0.33 -11.17 6.40
N VAL A 468 0.20 -9.99 7.03
CA VAL A 468 -0.32 -9.84 8.40
C VAL A 468 -1.15 -8.56 8.55
N LEU A 469 -2.47 -8.69 8.68
CA LEU A 469 -3.36 -7.54 8.83
C LEU A 469 -3.08 -6.75 10.11
N SER A 470 -2.90 -5.44 9.95
CA SER A 470 -2.77 -4.42 10.99
C SER A 470 -3.87 -3.33 10.92
N PRO A 471 -5.18 -3.66 11.03
CA PRO A 471 -6.31 -2.71 10.92
C PRO A 471 -6.30 -1.53 11.90
N ALA A 472 -5.51 -1.61 12.97
CA ALA A 472 -5.29 -0.50 13.88
C ALA A 472 -4.43 0.61 13.24
N GLU A 473 -3.41 0.25 12.47
CA GLU A 473 -2.31 1.12 12.06
C GLU A 473 -2.43 1.62 10.62
N GLU A 474 -2.95 0.83 9.69
CA GLU A 474 -3.10 1.18 8.27
C GLU A 474 -4.54 1.02 7.74
N ALA A 475 -4.84 1.71 6.62
CA ALA A 475 -6.19 1.80 6.07
C ALA A 475 -6.57 0.65 5.13
N ILE A 476 -5.60 0.06 4.41
CA ILE A 476 -5.84 -1.05 3.49
C ILE A 476 -6.29 -2.30 4.27
N ASP A 477 -5.58 -2.64 5.35
CA ASP A 477 -5.93 -3.74 6.25
C ASP A 477 -7.25 -3.51 7.01
N TYR A 478 -7.59 -2.25 7.31
CA TYR A 478 -8.89 -1.94 7.91
C TYR A 478 -10.04 -2.29 6.96
N TYR A 479 -9.91 -2.01 5.66
CA TYR A 479 -10.89 -2.49 4.69
C TYR A 479 -10.85 -4.02 4.54
N GLU A 480 -9.67 -4.64 4.46
CA GLU A 480 -9.54 -6.09 4.32
C GLU A 480 -10.18 -6.87 5.48
N SER A 481 -9.99 -6.40 6.72
CA SER A 481 -10.61 -6.98 7.93
C SER A 481 -12.15 -6.94 7.92
N LEU A 482 -12.77 -6.24 6.96
CA LEU A 482 -14.21 -6.12 6.78
C LEU A 482 -14.71 -6.77 5.47
N GLU A 483 -13.88 -7.48 4.69
CA GLU A 483 -14.29 -8.04 3.40
C GLU A 483 -15.54 -8.93 3.50
N GLY A 484 -16.57 -8.63 2.70
CA GLY A 484 -17.85 -9.34 2.70
C GLY A 484 -18.72 -9.10 3.96
N MET A 485 -18.22 -8.42 4.99
CA MET A 485 -19.01 -8.06 6.17
C MET A 485 -20.04 -7.01 5.83
N ARG A 486 -21.16 -7.03 6.56
CA ARG A 486 -22.14 -5.96 6.52
C ARG A 486 -21.56 -4.70 7.14
N VAL A 487 -21.53 -3.61 6.39
CA VAL A 487 -20.98 -2.30 6.79
C VAL A 487 -22.01 -1.20 6.54
N LYS A 488 -21.84 -0.09 7.26
CA LYS A 488 -22.61 1.14 7.05
C LYS A 488 -21.76 2.39 7.20
N ILE A 489 -22.31 3.51 6.75
CA ILE A 489 -21.79 4.85 6.96
C ILE A 489 -22.96 5.82 7.14
N THR A 490 -22.94 6.60 8.23
CA THR A 490 -24.09 7.40 8.70
C THR A 490 -24.08 8.83 8.17
N ASN A 491 -25.20 9.22 7.54
CA ASN A 491 -25.46 10.54 6.94
C ASN A 491 -24.29 11.11 6.10
N PRO A 492 -23.68 10.34 5.17
CA PRO A 492 -22.44 10.73 4.51
C PRO A 492 -22.59 11.92 3.55
N LYS A 493 -21.50 12.67 3.38
CA LYS A 493 -21.37 13.70 2.33
C LYS A 493 -20.87 13.09 1.03
N VAL A 494 -21.27 13.67 -0.10
CA VAL A 494 -20.75 13.34 -1.43
C VAL A 494 -19.52 14.19 -1.73
N VAL A 495 -18.41 13.54 -2.12
CA VAL A 495 -17.09 14.19 -2.28
C VAL A 495 -16.56 14.21 -3.71
N ALA A 496 -17.23 13.54 -4.65
CA ALA A 496 -17.03 13.70 -6.10
C ALA A 496 -18.25 13.21 -6.90
N ALA A 497 -18.42 13.72 -8.11
CA ALA A 497 -19.41 13.19 -9.06
C ALA A 497 -19.09 11.73 -9.45
N PRO A 498 -20.09 10.84 -9.58
CA PRO A 498 -19.88 9.43 -9.90
C PRO A 498 -19.09 9.16 -11.18
N TYR A 499 -18.22 8.15 -11.14
CA TYR A 499 -17.45 7.67 -12.29
C TYR A 499 -17.77 6.19 -12.56
N LYS A 500 -18.22 5.88 -13.78
CA LYS A 500 -18.66 4.53 -14.22
C LYS A 500 -19.74 3.87 -13.32
N GLY A 501 -20.43 4.65 -12.49
CA GLY A 501 -21.42 4.16 -11.51
C GLY A 501 -20.88 3.95 -10.09
N THR A 502 -19.57 4.12 -9.85
CA THR A 502 -19.03 4.27 -8.49
C THR A 502 -19.33 5.68 -7.99
N HIS A 503 -19.95 5.79 -6.81
CA HIS A 503 -20.15 7.04 -6.08
C HIS A 503 -19.01 7.22 -5.07
N TYR A 504 -18.69 8.47 -4.74
CA TYR A 504 -17.63 8.80 -3.78
C TYR A 504 -18.20 9.62 -2.63
N ILE A 505 -18.00 9.13 -1.41
CA ILE A 505 -18.55 9.73 -0.18
C ILE A 505 -17.49 9.79 0.94
N ALA A 506 -17.79 10.54 2.00
CA ALA A 506 -17.02 10.55 3.24
C ALA A 506 -17.91 10.69 4.48
N PRO A 507 -17.50 10.18 5.66
CA PRO A 507 -18.18 10.44 6.92
C PRO A 507 -18.22 11.94 7.22
N VAL A 508 -19.27 12.43 7.87
CA VAL A 508 -19.38 13.86 8.26
C VAL A 508 -18.26 14.33 9.21
N SER A 509 -17.57 13.39 9.86
CA SER A 509 -16.42 13.61 10.73
C SER A 509 -15.06 13.58 10.03
N ALA A 510 -15.00 13.39 8.70
CA ALA A 510 -13.75 13.36 7.96
C ALA A 510 -13.00 14.71 7.98
N ASN A 511 -11.68 14.65 8.09
CA ASN A 511 -10.80 15.80 7.96
C ASN A 511 -10.51 16.11 6.49
N GLY A 512 -10.14 17.36 6.20
CA GLY A 512 -9.75 17.77 4.86
C GLY A 512 -10.91 18.00 3.88
N PHE A 513 -12.16 18.13 4.35
CA PHE A 513 -13.24 18.66 3.51
C PHE A 513 -12.86 20.04 2.94
N THR A 514 -13.07 20.23 1.63
CA THR A 514 -12.97 21.56 1.00
C THR A 514 -14.13 22.44 1.47
N PRO A 515 -14.05 23.78 1.37
CA PRO A 515 -15.17 24.68 1.71
C PRO A 515 -16.47 24.35 0.97
N ARG A 516 -16.37 23.66 -0.17
CA ARG A 516 -17.46 23.32 -1.10
C ARG A 516 -17.92 21.86 -0.99
N GLY A 517 -17.24 21.04 -0.18
CA GLY A 517 -17.66 19.68 0.15
C GLY A 517 -16.89 18.54 -0.51
N GLY A 518 -15.88 18.83 -1.34
CA GLY A 518 -14.91 17.84 -1.82
C GLY A 518 -14.00 17.36 -0.68
N LEU A 519 -13.08 16.43 -0.95
CA LEU A 519 -12.16 15.89 0.07
C LEU A 519 -10.70 15.93 -0.40
N MET A 520 -9.87 16.71 0.29
CA MET A 520 -8.49 16.99 -0.12
C MET A 520 -7.54 15.79 -0.02
N TYR A 521 -6.69 15.67 -1.04
CA TYR A 521 -5.51 14.80 -1.04
C TYR A 521 -4.23 15.64 -0.94
N ASN A 522 -3.86 16.02 0.29
CA ASN A 522 -2.68 16.84 0.62
C ASN A 522 -1.47 16.03 1.11
N SER A 523 -1.53 14.70 1.03
CA SER A 523 -0.44 13.79 1.39
C SER A 523 -0.66 12.44 0.73
N TYR A 524 0.33 11.54 0.76
CA TYR A 524 0.18 10.17 0.27
C TYR A 524 -0.53 9.21 1.27
N ASN A 525 -1.04 9.71 2.39
CA ASN A 525 -1.86 8.93 3.32
C ASN A 525 -3.27 8.69 2.76
N SER A 526 -4.01 7.78 3.40
CA SER A 526 -5.44 7.63 3.16
C SER A 526 -6.24 8.81 3.75
N THR A 527 -7.43 9.02 3.21
CA THR A 527 -8.39 10.05 3.64
C THR A 527 -9.69 9.38 4.08
N GLY A 528 -10.64 10.13 4.64
CA GLY A 528 -12.00 9.63 4.93
C GLY A 528 -12.85 9.20 3.72
N ARG A 529 -12.28 8.97 2.54
CA ARG A 529 -13.01 8.61 1.31
C ARG A 529 -13.42 7.14 1.32
N VAL A 530 -14.71 6.90 1.08
CA VAL A 530 -15.32 5.59 0.84
C VAL A 530 -15.94 5.57 -0.56
N CYS A 531 -15.73 4.49 -1.30
CA CYS A 531 -16.44 4.25 -2.56
C CYS A 531 -17.74 3.48 -2.31
N VAL A 532 -18.77 3.75 -3.10
CA VAL A 532 -20.05 3.02 -3.07
C VAL A 532 -20.40 2.57 -4.47
N TYR A 533 -20.79 1.30 -4.63
CA TYR A 533 -21.31 0.77 -5.89
C TYR A 533 -22.77 0.33 -5.71
N PRO A 534 -23.74 1.16 -6.14
CA PRO A 534 -25.13 1.01 -5.73
C PRO A 534 -25.89 -0.11 -6.46
N TYR A 535 -25.27 -0.80 -7.43
CA TYR A 535 -25.98 -1.71 -8.34
C TYR A 535 -25.70 -3.21 -8.14
N ALA A 536 -24.69 -3.59 -7.35
CA ALA A 536 -24.24 -4.98 -7.27
C ALA A 536 -25.30 -5.92 -6.69
N CYS A 537 -26.07 -5.48 -5.68
CA CYS A 537 -27.02 -6.33 -4.98
C CYS A 537 -28.51 -6.14 -5.37
N PHE A 538 -28.79 -5.59 -6.55
CA PHE A 538 -30.16 -5.43 -7.05
C PHE A 538 -30.39 -6.09 -8.42
N ALA A 539 -31.52 -6.79 -8.55
CA ALA A 539 -31.99 -7.33 -9.82
C ALA A 539 -32.32 -6.22 -10.84
N ASN A 540 -32.89 -5.09 -10.38
CA ASN A 540 -33.15 -3.92 -11.21
C ASN A 540 -32.40 -2.70 -10.66
N LYS A 541 -31.66 -1.99 -11.51
CA LYS A 541 -30.88 -0.80 -11.09
C LYS A 541 -31.72 0.38 -10.57
N ALA A 542 -33.03 0.38 -10.81
CA ALA A 542 -33.95 1.37 -10.26
C ALA A 542 -34.15 1.19 -8.74
N ASP A 543 -34.11 -0.05 -8.25
CA ASP A 543 -34.38 -0.41 -6.85
C ASP A 543 -33.30 0.12 -5.89
N ALA A 544 -32.14 0.53 -6.44
CA ALA A 544 -31.04 1.17 -5.72
C ALA A 544 -31.31 2.64 -5.32
N HIS A 545 -32.36 3.27 -5.85
CA HIS A 545 -32.73 4.67 -5.59
C HIS A 545 -31.61 5.71 -5.85
N VAL A 546 -30.78 5.50 -6.89
CA VAL A 546 -29.80 6.50 -7.34
C VAL A 546 -30.53 7.76 -7.85
N ALA A 547 -30.17 8.92 -7.29
CA ALA A 547 -30.76 10.21 -7.63
C ALA A 547 -30.54 10.61 -9.11
N ASN A 548 -31.46 11.43 -9.63
CA ASN A 548 -31.35 12.05 -10.95
C ASN A 548 -31.70 13.56 -10.82
N PRO A 549 -30.75 14.50 -11.03
CA PRO A 549 -29.37 14.29 -11.44
C PRO A 549 -28.56 13.43 -10.46
N GLU A 550 -27.51 12.79 -10.98
CA GLU A 550 -26.55 12.03 -10.16
C GLU A 550 -25.92 12.95 -9.10
N PRO A 551 -25.59 12.41 -7.90
CA PRO A 551 -25.01 13.19 -6.82
C PRO A 551 -23.67 13.84 -7.21
N THR A 552 -23.31 14.96 -6.58
CA THR A 552 -22.07 15.69 -6.83
C THR A 552 -21.53 16.34 -5.55
N ILE A 553 -20.36 16.99 -5.62
CA ILE A 553 -19.75 17.72 -4.49
C ILE A 553 -20.75 18.69 -3.84
N GLY A 554 -20.79 18.66 -2.51
CA GLY A 554 -21.68 19.47 -1.69
C GLY A 554 -23.00 18.78 -1.31
N ASP A 555 -23.42 17.74 -2.05
CA ASP A 555 -24.61 16.96 -1.71
C ASP A 555 -24.39 16.09 -0.46
N SER A 556 -25.47 15.69 0.21
CA SER A 556 -25.44 14.84 1.41
C SER A 556 -26.61 13.88 1.48
N TYR A 557 -26.38 12.70 2.06
CA TYR A 557 -27.39 11.64 2.18
C TYR A 557 -28.10 11.69 3.54
N ASN A 558 -29.42 11.67 3.54
CA ASN A 558 -30.29 11.76 4.73
C ASN A 558 -30.56 10.36 5.34
N GLY A 559 -29.50 9.62 5.66
CA GLY A 559 -29.60 8.34 6.35
C GLY A 559 -28.30 7.54 6.33
N ASP A 560 -28.36 6.32 6.86
CA ASP A 560 -27.27 5.35 6.76
C ASP A 560 -27.24 4.76 5.35
N ILE A 561 -26.09 4.79 4.68
CA ILE A 561 -25.84 3.92 3.51
C ILE A 561 -25.35 2.58 4.05
N VAL A 562 -26.06 1.50 3.72
CA VAL A 562 -25.83 0.15 4.28
C VAL A 562 -25.60 -0.87 3.19
N GLY A 563 -24.56 -1.69 3.33
CA GLY A 563 -24.15 -2.66 2.33
C GLY A 563 -23.27 -3.76 2.89
N VAL A 564 -22.59 -4.45 1.99
CA VAL A 564 -21.43 -5.29 2.29
C VAL A 564 -20.18 -4.64 1.70
N LEU A 565 -19.03 -4.83 2.32
CA LEU A 565 -17.78 -4.35 1.73
C LEU A 565 -17.29 -5.34 0.68
N GLY A 566 -17.30 -4.93 -0.58
CA GLY A 566 -16.66 -5.67 -1.69
C GLY A 566 -15.40 -4.95 -2.15
N TYR A 567 -14.64 -5.59 -3.03
CA TYR A 567 -13.45 -5.02 -3.64
C TYR A 567 -13.44 -5.25 -5.16
N SER A 568 -13.07 -4.24 -5.95
CA SER A 568 -12.86 -4.36 -7.40
C SER A 568 -12.25 -3.10 -8.00
N PHE A 569 -11.62 -3.19 -9.17
CA PHE A 569 -11.05 -2.06 -9.91
C PHE A 569 -10.11 -1.20 -9.02
N SER A 570 -9.30 -1.89 -8.22
CA SER A 570 -8.35 -1.31 -7.26
C SER A 570 -8.98 -0.35 -6.25
N ASN A 571 -10.18 -0.71 -5.77
CA ASN A 571 -10.99 0.05 -4.82
C ASN A 571 -11.85 -0.88 -3.96
N TYR A 572 -11.74 -0.76 -2.63
CA TYR A 572 -12.78 -1.23 -1.71
C TYR A 572 -14.04 -0.36 -1.86
N ARG A 573 -15.21 -0.98 -1.82
CA ARG A 573 -16.49 -0.33 -2.10
C ARG A 573 -17.62 -0.92 -1.26
N ILE A 574 -18.52 -0.08 -0.75
CA ILE A 574 -19.79 -0.56 -0.20
C ILE A 574 -20.69 -0.97 -1.37
N GLU A 575 -20.97 -2.26 -1.48
CA GLU A 575 -22.02 -2.81 -2.34
C GLU A 575 -23.33 -2.78 -1.55
N ILE A 576 -24.18 -1.81 -1.85
CA ILE A 576 -25.34 -1.51 -0.99
C ILE A 576 -26.35 -2.66 -1.01
N THR A 577 -26.87 -3.01 0.16
CA THR A 577 -27.89 -4.07 0.36
C THR A 577 -29.25 -3.49 0.74
N GLU A 578 -29.30 -2.19 0.97
CA GLU A 578 -30.50 -1.38 1.18
C GLU A 578 -30.49 -0.26 0.13
N ALA A 579 -31.66 0.23 -0.27
CA ALA A 579 -31.75 1.32 -1.25
C ALA A 579 -31.12 2.61 -0.69
N LEU A 580 -30.55 3.46 -1.55
CA LEU A 580 -29.96 4.71 -1.09
C LEU A 580 -31.01 5.60 -0.38
N PRO A 581 -30.65 6.26 0.74
CA PRO A 581 -31.51 7.23 1.38
C PRO A 581 -31.66 8.49 0.51
N GLU A 582 -32.60 9.37 0.87
CA GLU A 582 -32.85 10.63 0.16
C GLU A 582 -31.60 11.51 0.12
N LEU A 583 -31.35 12.13 -1.04
CA LEU A 583 -30.21 13.04 -1.25
C LEU A 583 -30.66 14.49 -1.08
N THR A 584 -30.08 15.21 -0.13
CA THR A 584 -30.15 16.67 -0.10
C THR A 584 -29.06 17.25 -0.99
N ALA A 585 -29.46 18.03 -2.00
CA ALA A 585 -28.55 18.69 -2.91
C ALA A 585 -27.87 19.91 -2.25
N GLY A 586 -26.56 20.04 -2.42
CA GLY A 586 -25.76 21.17 -1.92
C GLY A 586 -25.83 22.42 -2.81
N HIS A 587 -26.27 22.25 -4.07
CA HIS A 587 -26.45 23.34 -5.04
C HIS A 587 -25.21 24.24 -5.27
N ILE A 588 -24.01 23.63 -5.33
CA ILE A 588 -22.79 24.35 -5.72
C ILE A 588 -22.93 25.04 -7.09
N ALA A 589 -22.34 26.22 -7.23
CA ALA A 589 -22.37 27.03 -8.44
C ALA A 589 -20.94 27.36 -8.92
N PRO A 590 -20.74 27.57 -10.25
CA PRO A 590 -19.47 28.04 -10.78
C PRO A 590 -19.10 29.42 -10.20
N GLU A 591 -17.83 29.60 -9.89
CA GLU A 591 -17.34 30.80 -9.22
C GLU A 591 -17.06 31.97 -10.19
N SER A 592 -16.58 33.07 -9.64
CA SER A 592 -16.14 34.25 -10.40
C SER A 592 -15.12 34.99 -9.54
N SER A 593 -13.99 35.36 -10.15
CA SER A 593 -12.91 36.00 -9.40
C SER A 593 -13.34 37.35 -8.86
N ASN A 594 -12.93 37.65 -7.63
CA ASN A 594 -13.16 38.93 -6.96
C ASN A 594 -12.03 39.94 -7.23
N ILE A 595 -11.12 39.62 -8.16
CA ILE A 595 -9.98 40.47 -8.55
C ILE A 595 -10.43 41.87 -8.99
N ALA A 596 -9.68 42.87 -8.53
CA ALA A 596 -9.77 44.23 -9.07
C ALA A 596 -8.70 44.41 -10.16
N PHE A 597 -9.12 44.95 -11.32
CA PHE A 597 -8.19 45.31 -12.38
C PHE A 597 -7.24 46.42 -11.93
N ASP A 598 -5.94 46.23 -12.16
CA ASP A 598 -4.89 47.18 -11.82
C ASP A 598 -3.92 47.32 -12.99
N ALA A 599 -3.92 48.49 -13.62
CA ALA A 599 -3.11 48.78 -14.80
C ALA A 599 -1.58 48.70 -14.56
N THR A 600 -1.13 48.67 -13.30
CA THR A 600 0.29 48.55 -12.93
C THR A 600 0.76 47.11 -12.72
N LYS A 601 -0.16 46.14 -12.73
CA LYS A 601 0.09 44.73 -12.39
C LYS A 601 -0.20 43.78 -13.55
N LEU A 602 0.31 42.55 -13.45
CA LEU A 602 0.03 41.46 -14.39
C LEU A 602 -1.04 40.52 -13.82
N ASN A 603 -2.15 40.36 -14.54
CA ASN A 603 -3.16 39.34 -14.31
C ASN A 603 -2.85 38.13 -15.21
N ILE A 604 -2.50 36.96 -14.65
CA ILE A 604 -2.14 35.77 -15.45
C ILE A 604 -2.81 34.49 -14.93
N VAL A 605 -3.39 33.70 -15.85
CA VAL A 605 -4.17 32.49 -15.56
C VAL A 605 -3.60 31.24 -16.24
N SER A 606 -3.56 30.12 -15.52
CA SER A 606 -3.35 28.77 -16.03
C SER A 606 -4.70 28.14 -16.36
N TYR A 607 -4.88 27.55 -17.55
CA TYR A 607 -6.11 26.82 -17.86
C TYR A 607 -5.87 25.68 -18.86
N ASN A 608 -6.06 24.43 -18.40
CA ASN A 608 -6.24 23.26 -19.26
C ASN A 608 -7.68 23.21 -19.80
N LEU A 609 -7.83 23.10 -21.13
CA LEU A 609 -9.10 23.17 -21.85
C LEU A 609 -9.67 21.79 -22.27
N GLU A 610 -9.23 20.66 -21.70
CA GLU A 610 -9.68 19.27 -22.02
C GLU A 610 -9.77 19.03 -23.55
N ASN A 611 -8.61 18.81 -24.19
CA ASN A 611 -8.46 18.49 -25.62
C ASN A 611 -9.29 19.43 -26.54
N PHE A 612 -8.97 20.72 -26.55
CA PHE A 612 -9.72 21.73 -27.31
C PHE A 612 -9.17 21.92 -28.74
N SER A 613 -10.06 21.78 -29.72
CA SER A 613 -9.87 22.11 -31.15
C SER A 613 -11.11 22.83 -31.67
N LYS A 614 -10.97 23.61 -32.76
CA LYS A 614 -12.14 24.05 -33.56
C LYS A 614 -12.87 22.87 -34.22
N ALA A 615 -12.18 21.75 -34.43
CA ALA A 615 -12.72 20.58 -35.09
C ALA A 615 -13.34 19.62 -34.06
N LYS A 616 -14.30 18.81 -34.53
CA LYS A 616 -14.87 17.73 -33.72
C LYS A 616 -14.01 16.47 -33.87
N GLY A 617 -13.39 16.04 -32.76
CA GLY A 617 -12.68 14.77 -32.69
C GLY A 617 -13.59 13.53 -32.74
N LYS A 618 -13.00 12.34 -32.94
CA LYS A 618 -13.65 11.03 -33.08
C LYS A 618 -14.55 10.73 -31.89
N LYS A 619 -14.06 10.98 -30.67
CA LYS A 619 -14.83 10.90 -29.42
C LYS A 619 -15.25 12.30 -28.98
N GLY A 620 -16.42 12.74 -29.42
CA GLY A 620 -16.96 14.06 -29.04
C GLY A 620 -17.15 14.21 -27.53
N HIS A 621 -16.82 15.42 -27.03
CA HIS A 621 -16.68 15.81 -25.62
C HIS A 621 -17.74 15.22 -24.65
N SER A 622 -17.32 15.03 -23.40
CA SER A 622 -18.13 14.54 -22.28
C SER A 622 -19.49 15.24 -22.20
N SER A 623 -19.49 16.58 -22.09
CA SER A 623 -20.69 17.45 -22.04
C SER A 623 -21.40 17.72 -23.38
N LYS A 624 -21.03 17.01 -24.46
CA LYS A 624 -21.68 17.00 -25.80
C LYS A 624 -21.77 18.34 -26.56
N LYS A 625 -21.30 19.45 -25.97
CA LYS A 625 -21.16 20.76 -26.63
C LYS A 625 -20.32 20.64 -27.92
N THR A 626 -20.69 21.39 -28.96
CA THR A 626 -19.87 21.54 -30.17
C THR A 626 -18.58 22.34 -29.88
N PRO A 627 -17.55 22.30 -30.75
CA PRO A 627 -16.39 23.19 -30.64
C PRO A 627 -16.75 24.66 -30.49
N ASP A 628 -17.72 25.15 -31.30
CA ASP A 628 -18.21 26.52 -31.24
C ASP A 628 -18.88 26.85 -29.89
N GLN A 629 -19.65 25.91 -29.33
CA GLN A 629 -20.28 26.05 -28.02
C GLN A 629 -19.25 25.99 -26.86
N ARG A 630 -18.22 25.13 -26.95
CA ARG A 630 -17.10 25.12 -25.99
C ARG A 630 -16.34 26.45 -26.07
N ALA A 631 -16.02 26.93 -27.27
CA ALA A 631 -15.32 28.19 -27.48
C ALA A 631 -16.11 29.40 -26.93
N THR A 632 -17.44 29.43 -27.14
CA THR A 632 -18.31 30.49 -26.59
C THR A 632 -18.32 30.47 -25.07
N ALA A 633 -18.32 29.28 -24.45
CA ALA A 633 -18.35 29.14 -23.00
C ALA A 633 -16.98 29.34 -22.34
N PHE A 634 -15.87 28.98 -22.99
CA PHE A 634 -14.52 29.37 -22.55
C PHE A 634 -14.31 30.89 -22.69
N ALA A 635 -14.83 31.52 -23.75
CA ALA A 635 -14.83 32.98 -23.85
C ALA A 635 -15.62 33.63 -22.69
N ASP A 636 -16.79 33.11 -22.33
CA ASP A 636 -17.50 33.53 -21.11
C ASP A 636 -16.59 33.45 -19.88
N HIS A 637 -15.99 32.27 -19.63
CA HIS A 637 -15.06 32.05 -18.51
C HIS A 637 -13.90 33.07 -18.48
N PHE A 638 -13.28 33.39 -19.62
CA PHE A 638 -12.18 34.36 -19.69
C PHE A 638 -12.60 35.80 -19.35
N ILE A 639 -13.83 36.19 -19.68
CA ILE A 639 -14.31 37.57 -19.55
C ILE A 639 -15.13 37.76 -18.26
N ASN A 640 -16.19 36.98 -18.08
CA ASN A 640 -17.15 37.18 -16.99
C ASN A 640 -16.67 36.59 -15.65
N GLN A 641 -15.99 35.45 -15.65
CA GLN A 641 -15.52 34.78 -14.44
C GLN A 641 -14.07 35.20 -14.11
N LEU A 642 -13.16 35.22 -15.09
CA LEU A 642 -11.73 35.53 -14.93
C LEU A 642 -11.35 37.02 -15.13
N LYS A 643 -12.31 37.89 -15.49
CA LYS A 643 -12.16 39.37 -15.53
C LYS A 643 -11.07 39.90 -16.49
N GLU A 644 -10.98 39.29 -17.66
CA GLU A 644 -10.06 39.66 -18.75
C GLU A 644 -8.55 39.67 -18.36
N PRO A 645 -7.95 38.50 -18.07
CA PRO A 645 -6.52 38.39 -17.76
C PRO A 645 -5.62 38.95 -18.87
N ASP A 646 -4.44 39.45 -18.50
CA ASP A 646 -3.47 39.96 -19.46
C ASP A 646 -2.83 38.85 -20.29
N ILE A 647 -2.64 37.68 -19.67
CA ILE A 647 -2.15 36.47 -20.31
C ILE A 647 -2.98 35.27 -19.83
N ILE A 648 -3.45 34.48 -20.80
CA ILE A 648 -4.14 33.21 -20.61
C ILE A 648 -3.19 32.11 -21.12
N CYS A 649 -2.63 31.33 -20.19
CA CYS A 649 -1.76 30.20 -20.46
C CYS A 649 -2.63 28.97 -20.74
N LEU A 650 -2.82 28.69 -22.03
CA LEU A 650 -3.68 27.60 -22.50
C LEU A 650 -2.93 26.27 -22.51
N ILE A 651 -3.57 25.22 -22.00
CA ILE A 651 -3.10 23.84 -22.01
C ILE A 651 -4.15 22.95 -22.70
N GLU A 652 -3.69 21.86 -23.31
CA GLU A 652 -4.47 20.95 -24.17
C GLU A 652 -5.13 21.60 -25.40
N ILE A 653 -4.39 22.50 -26.05
CA ILE A 653 -4.74 22.94 -27.41
C ILE A 653 -4.30 21.88 -28.41
N GLN A 654 -5.27 21.32 -29.14
CA GLN A 654 -5.06 20.44 -30.29
C GLN A 654 -4.90 21.25 -31.58
N ASP A 655 -4.41 20.59 -32.63
CA ASP A 655 -4.40 21.16 -33.98
C ASP A 655 -5.82 21.41 -34.56
N ASP A 656 -5.84 22.09 -35.70
CA ASP A 656 -7.01 22.48 -36.49
C ASP A 656 -7.84 21.29 -37.03
N SER A 657 -7.37 20.05 -36.88
CA SER A 657 -8.05 18.83 -37.29
C SER A 657 -8.71 18.06 -36.14
N ALA A 658 -8.35 18.37 -34.88
CA ALA A 658 -8.62 17.62 -33.65
C ALA A 658 -7.81 16.31 -33.58
N ASP A 659 -8.40 15.18 -33.24
CA ASP A 659 -7.69 13.90 -33.09
C ASP A 659 -7.46 13.15 -34.42
N LYS A 660 -7.14 13.85 -35.51
CA LYS A 660 -7.02 13.27 -36.86
C LYS A 660 -5.57 13.30 -37.37
N ASP A 661 -4.93 12.14 -37.30
CA ASP A 661 -3.64 11.89 -37.95
C ASP A 661 -3.73 12.09 -39.47
N ASN A 662 -3.34 13.29 -39.95
CA ASN A 662 -3.52 13.76 -41.33
C ASN A 662 -2.52 14.85 -41.78
N ASP A 663 -1.37 14.94 -41.10
CA ASP A 663 -0.30 15.93 -41.30
C ASP A 663 -0.65 17.42 -41.01
N VAL A 664 -1.87 17.73 -40.55
CA VAL A 664 -2.22 19.07 -40.08
C VAL A 664 -1.67 19.30 -38.68
N VAL A 665 -0.48 19.90 -38.57
CA VAL A 665 0.10 20.25 -37.26
C VAL A 665 -0.47 21.53 -36.64
N SER A 666 -0.95 22.48 -37.45
CA SER A 666 -1.22 23.86 -36.98
C SER A 666 -2.50 24.01 -36.16
N ALA A 667 -2.46 24.86 -35.13
CA ALA A 667 -3.60 25.20 -34.26
C ALA A 667 -4.12 26.64 -34.45
N GLN A 668 -3.66 27.37 -35.48
CA GLN A 668 -3.97 28.81 -35.59
C GLN A 668 -5.47 29.08 -35.74
N GLN A 669 -6.25 28.25 -36.44
CA GLN A 669 -7.69 28.48 -36.57
C GLN A 669 -8.45 28.05 -35.29
N THR A 670 -7.89 27.13 -34.49
CA THR A 670 -8.37 26.77 -33.15
C THR A 670 -8.19 27.93 -32.17
N LEU A 671 -7.02 28.57 -32.18
CA LEU A 671 -6.75 29.76 -31.37
C LEU A 671 -7.59 30.97 -31.84
N ASN A 672 -7.70 31.18 -33.16
CA ASN A 672 -8.58 32.22 -33.72
C ASN A 672 -10.05 32.02 -33.34
N LEU A 673 -10.54 30.78 -33.17
CA LEU A 673 -11.91 30.53 -32.72
C LEU A 673 -12.14 31.08 -31.30
N LEU A 674 -11.19 30.92 -30.38
CA LEU A 674 -11.29 31.49 -29.04
C LEU A 674 -11.25 33.03 -29.08
N ILE A 675 -10.28 33.61 -29.79
CA ILE A 675 -10.14 35.07 -29.95
C ILE A 675 -11.41 35.68 -30.54
N ASN A 676 -11.95 35.11 -31.62
CA ASN A 676 -13.18 35.58 -32.25
C ASN A 676 -14.38 35.50 -31.30
N LYS A 677 -14.45 34.50 -30.41
CA LYS A 677 -15.55 34.38 -29.43
C LYS A 677 -15.42 35.38 -28.30
N ILE A 678 -14.20 35.64 -27.81
CA ILE A 678 -13.91 36.72 -26.85
C ILE A 678 -14.38 38.06 -27.40
N THR A 679 -13.95 38.42 -28.62
CA THR A 679 -14.35 39.67 -29.28
C THR A 679 -15.87 39.74 -29.50
N ALA A 680 -16.50 38.62 -29.88
CA ALA A 680 -17.94 38.57 -30.15
C ALA A 680 -18.84 38.74 -28.91
N ILE A 681 -18.32 38.49 -27.70
CA ILE A 681 -19.03 38.79 -26.44
C ILE A 681 -18.63 40.13 -25.81
N GLY A 682 -17.75 40.90 -26.47
CA GLY A 682 -17.38 42.26 -26.08
C GLY A 682 -16.13 42.40 -25.22
N GLY A 683 -15.32 41.34 -25.06
CA GLY A 683 -14.05 41.41 -24.34
C GLY A 683 -12.92 42.10 -25.13
N SER A 684 -11.80 42.37 -24.45
CA SER A 684 -10.58 42.93 -25.05
C SER A 684 -10.04 42.10 -26.22
N THR A 685 -9.20 42.72 -27.07
CA THR A 685 -8.51 41.99 -28.15
C THR A 685 -7.35 41.17 -27.58
N TYR A 686 -7.20 39.94 -28.07
CA TYR A 686 -6.09 39.05 -27.72
C TYR A 686 -5.33 38.61 -28.98
N LYS A 687 -4.01 38.50 -28.86
CA LYS A 687 -3.13 37.82 -29.83
C LYS A 687 -2.74 36.44 -29.29
N SER A 688 -2.51 35.49 -30.19
CA SER A 688 -2.05 34.14 -29.84
C SER A 688 -0.53 34.01 -29.96
N VAL A 689 0.08 33.19 -29.08
CA VAL A 689 1.48 32.74 -29.20
C VAL A 689 1.49 31.21 -29.09
N ASN A 690 2.12 30.55 -30.06
CA ASN A 690 2.13 29.11 -30.25
C ASN A 690 3.32 28.76 -31.15
N ILE A 691 3.89 27.56 -30.98
CA ILE A 691 4.77 26.94 -31.98
C ILE A 691 4.13 25.62 -32.38
N ASP A 692 3.95 25.40 -33.68
CA ASP A 692 3.42 24.15 -34.19
C ASP A 692 4.49 23.05 -34.08
N PRO A 693 4.22 21.89 -33.44
CA PRO A 693 5.20 20.83 -33.30
C PRO A 693 5.36 20.03 -34.60
N GLU A 694 6.46 19.30 -34.77
CA GLU A 694 6.55 18.25 -35.79
C GLU A 694 5.44 17.19 -35.60
N ASN A 695 4.85 16.73 -36.72
CA ASN A 695 3.70 15.83 -36.70
C ASN A 695 3.99 14.55 -35.89
N ASN A 696 3.16 14.29 -34.88
CA ASN A 696 3.28 13.15 -33.95
C ASN A 696 4.62 13.02 -33.19
N LYS A 697 5.39 14.11 -33.01
CA LYS A 697 6.65 14.10 -32.20
C LYS A 697 6.48 14.58 -30.76
N ASP A 698 5.39 15.28 -30.48
CA ASP A 698 4.99 15.66 -29.13
C ASP A 698 3.83 14.77 -28.64
N GLY A 699 3.72 14.64 -27.33
CA GLY A 699 2.76 13.76 -26.67
C GLY A 699 1.31 14.26 -26.66
N GLY A 700 0.39 13.37 -26.30
CA GLY A 700 -1.03 13.69 -26.17
C GLY A 700 -1.93 12.62 -26.78
N ALA A 701 -3.08 13.04 -27.29
CA ALA A 701 -3.89 12.19 -28.15
C ALA A 701 -3.15 11.96 -29.50
N PRO A 702 -3.01 10.71 -29.98
CA PRO A 702 -2.33 10.43 -31.24
C PRO A 702 -3.00 11.12 -32.43
N GLY A 703 -2.20 11.76 -33.29
CA GLY A 703 -2.68 12.55 -34.42
C GLY A 703 -3.42 13.83 -34.02
N ALA A 704 -3.11 14.43 -32.87
CA ALA A 704 -3.76 15.66 -32.39
C ALA A 704 -2.78 16.80 -32.01
N ASN A 705 -1.48 16.54 -32.11
CA ASN A 705 -0.38 17.51 -31.98
C ASN A 705 -0.55 18.46 -30.78
N ILE A 706 -0.87 17.91 -29.59
CA ILE A 706 -1.23 18.71 -28.42
C ILE A 706 -0.06 19.62 -27.99
N ARG A 707 -0.37 20.86 -27.60
CA ARG A 707 0.62 21.82 -27.11
C ARG A 707 0.10 22.69 -25.94
N CYS A 708 1.01 23.46 -25.38
CA CYS A 708 0.74 24.68 -24.63
C CYS A 708 0.72 25.89 -25.58
N CYS A 709 -0.14 26.87 -25.32
CA CYS A 709 -0.22 28.15 -26.05
C CYS A 709 -0.38 29.33 -25.08
N TYR A 710 -0.32 30.56 -25.60
CA TYR A 710 -0.79 31.75 -24.91
C TYR A 710 -1.86 32.48 -25.72
N LEU A 711 -2.80 33.12 -25.03
CA LEU A 711 -3.46 34.32 -25.52
C LEU A 711 -2.99 35.49 -24.65
N TYR A 712 -2.66 36.64 -25.24
CA TYR A 712 -2.28 37.84 -24.48
C TYR A 712 -3.01 39.09 -24.98
N ARG A 713 -3.29 40.02 -24.06
CA ARG A 713 -3.91 41.32 -24.33
C ARG A 713 -2.94 42.28 -25.00
N ASP A 714 -3.19 42.62 -26.26
CA ASP A 714 -2.28 43.45 -27.05
C ASP A 714 -2.45 44.96 -26.83
N ASP A 715 -3.41 45.35 -25.99
CA ASP A 715 -3.56 46.71 -25.45
C ASP A 715 -2.68 46.96 -24.20
N ARG A 716 -2.02 45.93 -23.66
CA ARG A 716 -1.15 46.01 -22.47
C ARG A 716 0.19 45.31 -22.58
N ILE A 717 0.28 44.21 -23.33
CA ILE A 717 1.43 43.31 -23.40
C ILE A 717 1.91 43.19 -24.86
N GLU A 718 3.22 43.07 -25.06
CA GLU A 718 3.84 42.65 -26.33
C GLU A 718 4.97 41.65 -26.09
N LEU A 719 5.38 40.93 -27.14
CA LEU A 719 6.55 40.07 -27.12
C LEU A 719 7.83 40.90 -27.25
N VAL A 720 8.87 40.54 -26.49
CA VAL A 720 10.22 41.09 -26.66
C VAL A 720 10.81 40.55 -27.96
N GLN A 721 11.35 41.42 -28.82
CA GLN A 721 12.03 41.00 -30.05
C GLN A 721 13.21 40.07 -29.72
N ASP A 722 13.35 39.00 -30.50
CA ASP A 722 14.38 37.96 -30.36
C ASP A 722 15.71 38.34 -31.04
N SER A 723 16.65 37.39 -31.18
CA SER A 723 18.04 37.66 -31.56
C SER A 723 18.18 38.50 -32.83
N ASP A 724 17.49 38.10 -33.92
CA ASP A 724 17.44 38.77 -35.22
C ASP A 724 16.25 39.73 -35.39
N SER A 725 15.30 39.74 -34.46
CA SER A 725 14.11 40.61 -34.41
C SER A 725 13.04 40.28 -35.46
N ASP A 726 12.72 38.99 -35.60
CA ASP A 726 11.61 38.48 -36.40
C ASP A 726 10.84 37.37 -35.67
N LEU A 727 9.89 37.78 -34.84
CA LEU A 727 8.94 36.92 -34.11
C LEU A 727 8.12 35.94 -35.01
N THR A 728 8.26 35.99 -36.33
CA THR A 728 7.59 35.05 -37.26
C THR A 728 8.45 33.85 -37.67
N ASN A 729 9.74 33.84 -37.31
CA ASN A 729 10.71 32.82 -37.74
C ASN A 729 10.74 31.53 -36.89
N SER A 730 9.94 31.45 -35.81
CA SER A 730 10.16 30.51 -34.71
C SER A 730 10.06 29.01 -35.09
N ASP A 731 11.20 28.31 -35.09
CA ASP A 731 11.28 26.86 -35.33
C ASP A 731 10.90 26.07 -34.06
N CYS A 732 10.22 24.95 -34.27
CA CYS A 732 9.86 23.96 -33.26
C CYS A 732 11.05 23.10 -32.79
N ASN A 733 12.16 23.12 -33.53
CA ASN A 733 13.41 22.42 -33.24
C ASN A 733 14.52 23.31 -32.64
N THR A 734 14.24 24.59 -32.38
CA THR A 734 15.13 25.46 -31.60
C THR A 734 14.91 25.25 -30.11
N ALA A 735 15.98 24.89 -29.39
CA ALA A 735 15.97 24.83 -27.93
C ALA A 735 15.86 26.24 -27.32
N ALA A 736 15.13 26.35 -26.21
CA ALA A 736 14.99 27.61 -25.49
C ALA A 736 16.33 28.09 -24.89
N GLU A 737 16.91 29.12 -25.51
CA GLU A 737 18.11 29.80 -25.04
C GLU A 737 17.86 31.30 -24.86
N ILE A 738 18.74 31.93 -24.08
CA ILE A 738 18.72 33.36 -23.74
C ILE A 738 20.05 33.98 -24.16
N GLU A 739 20.04 35.23 -24.63
CA GLU A 739 21.22 35.95 -25.09
C GLU A 739 22.33 36.08 -24.04
N ALA A 740 23.56 36.34 -24.50
CA ALA A 740 24.74 36.40 -23.63
C ALA A 740 24.67 37.47 -22.53
N ASP A 741 23.89 38.54 -22.73
CA ASP A 741 23.66 39.63 -21.78
C ASP A 741 22.37 39.47 -20.94
N GLY A 742 21.60 38.40 -21.16
CA GLY A 742 20.33 38.16 -20.49
C GLY A 742 19.17 39.10 -20.93
N SER A 743 19.32 39.84 -22.02
CA SER A 743 18.35 40.86 -22.45
C SER A 743 17.11 40.32 -23.17
N LYS A 744 17.24 39.20 -23.89
CA LYS A 744 16.18 38.59 -24.71
C LYS A 744 16.42 37.09 -24.96
N LEU A 745 15.37 36.34 -25.33
CA LEU A 745 15.53 34.99 -25.87
C LEU A 745 16.21 35.03 -27.25
N THR A 746 16.88 33.93 -27.62
CA THR A 746 17.48 33.79 -28.95
C THR A 746 16.41 33.68 -30.04
N GLN A 747 15.29 33.03 -29.73
CA GLN A 747 14.07 32.92 -30.53
C GLN A 747 12.87 33.18 -29.58
N ASN A 748 11.84 33.90 -30.01
CA ASN A 748 10.69 34.17 -29.13
C ASN A 748 9.34 34.02 -29.87
N PRO A 749 8.51 33.02 -29.54
CA PRO A 749 8.67 32.00 -28.47
C PRO A 749 9.75 30.93 -28.74
N ALA A 750 10.08 30.14 -27.71
CA ALA A 750 10.96 28.97 -27.82
C ALA A 750 10.46 27.78 -26.96
N ARG A 751 11.15 26.63 -27.02
CA ARG A 751 10.69 25.36 -26.41
C ARG A 751 11.75 24.74 -25.48
N ILE A 752 11.34 24.39 -24.26
CA ILE A 752 12.15 23.63 -23.30
C ILE A 752 11.88 22.13 -23.53
N GLY A 753 12.93 21.31 -23.56
CA GLY A 753 12.84 19.86 -23.82
C GLY A 753 13.05 19.44 -25.27
N VAL A 754 13.56 20.33 -26.13
CA VAL A 754 14.03 19.96 -27.48
C VAL A 754 15.27 19.08 -27.36
N GLY A 755 15.26 17.91 -28.00
CA GLY A 755 16.36 16.93 -27.94
C GLY A 755 16.49 16.15 -26.62
N ASP A 756 15.65 16.43 -25.62
CA ASP A 756 15.65 15.71 -24.33
C ASP A 756 14.66 14.55 -24.34
N ALA A 757 15.18 13.32 -24.19
CA ALA A 757 14.39 12.09 -24.12
C ALA A 757 13.40 12.05 -22.94
N ALA A 758 13.54 12.92 -21.93
CA ALA A 758 12.51 13.10 -20.91
C ALA A 758 11.19 13.64 -21.49
N PHE A 759 11.23 14.31 -22.64
CA PHE A 759 10.07 14.85 -23.36
C PHE A 759 9.61 13.98 -24.55
N ASP A 760 10.20 12.80 -24.75
CA ASP A 760 9.71 11.82 -25.74
C ASP A 760 8.26 11.42 -25.42
N SER A 761 7.39 11.50 -26.42
CA SER A 761 5.93 11.31 -26.25
C SER A 761 5.30 12.22 -25.17
N CYS A 762 5.88 13.38 -24.89
CA CYS A 762 5.32 14.43 -24.03
C CYS A 762 5.31 15.80 -24.75
N ARG A 763 4.66 16.81 -24.15
CA ARG A 763 4.66 18.19 -24.65
C ARG A 763 5.93 18.89 -24.17
N LYS A 764 6.69 19.45 -25.10
CA LYS A 764 7.82 20.35 -24.80
C LYS A 764 7.24 21.69 -24.32
N SER A 765 7.73 22.20 -23.20
CA SER A 765 7.14 23.37 -22.53
C SER A 765 7.43 24.63 -23.32
N LEU A 766 6.42 25.49 -23.50
CA LEU A 766 6.51 26.69 -24.32
C LEU A 766 6.97 27.87 -23.46
N VAL A 767 8.12 28.47 -23.77
CA VAL A 767 8.55 29.72 -23.14
C VAL A 767 8.33 30.90 -24.08
N ALA A 768 7.87 32.02 -23.54
CA ALA A 768 7.77 33.30 -24.22
C ALA A 768 8.27 34.43 -23.32
N HIS A 769 8.94 35.40 -23.94
CA HIS A 769 9.44 36.60 -23.28
C HIS A 769 8.52 37.77 -23.62
N PHE A 770 7.82 38.26 -22.61
CA PHE A 770 6.86 39.35 -22.73
C PHE A 770 7.39 40.61 -22.07
N LYS A 771 6.90 41.76 -22.51
CA LYS A 771 6.95 43.00 -21.74
C LYS A 771 5.61 43.70 -21.76
N PHE A 772 5.38 44.57 -20.79
CA PHE A 772 4.35 45.58 -20.92
C PHE A 772 4.69 46.53 -22.08
N LEU A 773 3.68 47.13 -22.71
CA LEU A 773 3.88 48.30 -23.56
C LEU A 773 4.57 49.40 -22.75
N ASP A 774 5.40 50.25 -23.38
CA ASP A 774 6.20 51.25 -22.64
C ASP A 774 5.35 52.25 -21.82
N SER A 775 4.09 52.45 -22.23
CA SER A 775 3.06 53.24 -21.54
C SER A 775 2.47 52.57 -20.30
N VAL A 776 2.71 51.28 -20.09
CA VAL A 776 2.14 50.44 -19.02
C VAL A 776 3.28 49.89 -18.17
N ASN A 777 3.23 50.12 -16.85
CA ASN A 777 4.28 49.70 -15.89
C ASN A 777 5.73 50.07 -16.30
N GLY A 778 5.93 51.04 -17.19
CA GLY A 778 7.24 51.49 -17.70
C GLY A 778 7.95 50.47 -18.60
N GLY A 779 7.23 49.65 -19.36
CA GLY A 779 7.84 48.72 -20.33
C GLY A 779 8.57 47.53 -19.71
N LYS A 780 8.37 47.26 -18.40
CA LYS A 780 9.03 46.16 -17.68
C LYS A 780 8.68 44.81 -18.30
N ASP A 781 9.68 43.92 -18.30
CA ASP A 781 9.66 42.62 -18.96
C ASP A 781 9.71 41.44 -17.99
N PHE A 782 9.28 40.27 -18.48
CA PHE A 782 9.19 39.01 -17.74
C PHE A 782 9.08 37.79 -18.68
N PHE A 783 9.54 36.63 -18.21
CA PHE A 783 9.45 35.35 -18.92
C PHE A 783 8.28 34.53 -18.39
N VAL A 784 7.53 33.89 -19.29
CA VAL A 784 6.48 32.92 -18.94
C VAL A 784 6.84 31.58 -19.55
N ILE A 785 6.77 30.50 -18.76
CA ILE A 785 6.96 29.11 -19.17
C ILE A 785 5.63 28.40 -18.94
N ASN A 786 4.99 27.89 -19.99
CA ASN A 786 3.74 27.15 -19.95
C ASN A 786 4.02 25.65 -20.16
N ASN A 787 3.65 24.85 -19.17
CA ASN A 787 4.04 23.45 -19.02
C ASN A 787 2.82 22.51 -19.15
N HIS A 788 3.00 21.35 -19.78
CA HIS A 788 2.05 20.24 -19.73
C HIS A 788 2.79 18.89 -19.68
N LEU A 789 3.26 18.54 -18.49
CA LEU A 789 4.18 17.43 -18.23
C LEU A 789 3.56 16.04 -18.42
N THR A 790 4.36 14.98 -18.28
CA THR A 790 3.90 13.60 -18.45
C THR A 790 2.81 13.24 -17.44
N SER A 791 1.67 12.76 -17.92
CA SER A 791 0.50 12.45 -17.08
C SER A 791 0.75 11.33 -16.07
N LYS A 792 -0.03 11.30 -14.97
CA LYS A 792 0.01 10.22 -13.94
C LYS A 792 -0.46 8.83 -14.44
N ARG A 793 -0.64 8.63 -15.76
CA ARG A 793 -0.95 7.33 -16.37
C ARG A 793 0.25 6.39 -16.20
N GLY A 794 -0.01 5.22 -15.60
CA GLY A 794 1.01 4.20 -15.32
C GLY A 794 1.49 4.21 -13.87
N ASP A 795 1.05 5.17 -13.06
CA ASP A 795 1.13 5.06 -11.60
C ASP A 795 0.14 4.00 -11.09
N GLY A 796 0.50 3.29 -10.03
CA GLY A 796 -0.36 2.32 -9.36
C GLY A 796 -1.55 2.96 -8.65
N SER A 797 -2.60 2.16 -8.43
CA SER A 797 -3.78 2.58 -7.67
C SER A 797 -3.51 2.60 -6.16
N ILE A 798 -4.21 3.49 -5.43
CA ILE A 798 -4.09 3.60 -3.96
C ILE A 798 -4.36 2.25 -3.28
N TRP A 799 -5.41 1.54 -3.69
CA TRP A 799 -5.80 0.22 -3.17
C TRP A 799 -5.46 -0.91 -4.16
N GLY A 800 -4.32 -0.82 -4.86
CA GLY A 800 -3.83 -1.89 -5.73
C GLY A 800 -3.01 -2.94 -4.97
N ALA A 801 -2.75 -4.09 -5.60
CA ALA A 801 -1.93 -5.16 -5.02
C ALA A 801 -0.44 -4.79 -4.87
N GLN A 802 0.06 -3.82 -5.63
CA GLN A 802 1.44 -3.37 -5.52
C GLN A 802 1.57 -2.26 -4.49
N GLN A 803 1.88 -2.65 -3.24
CA GLN A 803 2.16 -1.74 -2.14
C GLN A 803 3.66 -1.70 -1.77
N PRO A 804 4.20 -0.55 -1.33
CA PRO A 804 3.57 0.78 -1.42
C PRO A 804 3.42 1.23 -2.87
N VAL A 805 2.39 2.04 -3.14
CA VAL A 805 2.01 2.52 -4.48
C VAL A 805 3.20 3.00 -5.33
N VAL A 806 3.51 2.27 -6.39
CA VAL A 806 4.59 2.62 -7.34
C VAL A 806 4.11 3.68 -8.34
N ARG A 807 4.73 4.85 -8.31
CA ARG A 807 4.38 6.00 -9.18
C ARG A 807 5.36 6.15 -10.34
N ALA A 808 5.34 5.17 -11.24
CA ALA A 808 6.33 5.02 -12.31
C ALA A 808 6.45 6.25 -13.24
N SER A 809 5.39 7.05 -13.41
CA SER A 809 5.41 8.24 -14.26
C SER A 809 6.17 9.43 -13.64
N GLU A 810 6.37 9.45 -12.32
CA GLU A 810 7.11 10.50 -11.60
C GLU A 810 8.57 10.57 -12.09
N VAL A 811 9.18 9.43 -12.45
CA VAL A 811 10.57 9.35 -12.96
C VAL A 811 10.83 10.23 -14.19
N ASN A 812 9.84 10.44 -15.07
CA ASN A 812 9.98 11.34 -16.22
C ASN A 812 9.55 12.77 -15.89
N ARG A 813 8.51 12.99 -15.07
CA ARG A 813 8.17 14.34 -14.56
C ARG A 813 9.34 14.98 -13.80
N HIS A 814 10.10 14.18 -13.04
CA HIS A 814 11.28 14.62 -12.31
C HIS A 814 12.34 15.19 -13.25
N LYS A 815 12.66 14.48 -14.34
CA LYS A 815 13.62 14.97 -15.37
C LYS A 815 13.11 16.20 -16.10
N GLN A 816 11.81 16.24 -16.45
CA GLN A 816 11.19 17.41 -17.08
C GLN A 816 11.28 18.65 -16.16
N ALA A 817 11.01 18.47 -14.87
CA ALA A 817 11.18 19.51 -13.85
C ALA A 817 12.64 19.92 -13.66
N ASP A 818 13.60 18.99 -13.72
CA ASP A 818 15.03 19.29 -13.69
C ASP A 818 15.48 20.09 -14.94
N ALA A 819 14.93 19.81 -16.13
CA ALA A 819 15.18 20.59 -17.36
C ALA A 819 14.59 22.02 -17.30
N ILE A 820 13.37 22.17 -16.79
CA ILE A 820 12.76 23.50 -16.52
C ILE A 820 13.60 24.26 -15.49
N THR A 821 14.05 23.57 -14.43
CA THR A 821 14.92 24.11 -13.38
C THR A 821 16.26 24.59 -13.94
N ALA A 822 16.84 23.87 -14.91
CA ALA A 822 18.08 24.26 -15.59
C ALA A 822 17.89 25.52 -16.45
N PHE A 823 16.78 25.64 -17.19
CA PHE A 823 16.46 26.85 -17.96
C PHE A 823 16.22 28.06 -17.05
N ILE A 824 15.45 27.92 -15.96
CA ILE A 824 15.23 29.01 -14.99
C ILE A 824 16.57 29.47 -14.38
N LYS A 825 17.51 28.55 -14.14
CA LYS A 825 18.86 28.86 -13.64
C LYS A 825 19.71 29.57 -14.69
N SER A 826 19.76 29.11 -15.94
CA SER A 826 20.58 29.76 -16.98
C SER A 826 20.10 31.17 -17.31
N VAL A 827 18.80 31.46 -17.20
CA VAL A 827 18.27 32.83 -17.25
C VAL A 827 18.75 33.66 -16.06
N LYS A 828 18.63 33.14 -14.83
CA LYS A 828 19.03 33.86 -13.59
C LYS A 828 20.55 34.04 -13.45
N GLU A 829 21.36 33.18 -14.06
CA GLU A 829 22.83 33.28 -14.11
C GLU A 829 23.29 34.48 -14.95
N LYS A 830 22.64 34.72 -16.10
CA LYS A 830 22.92 35.91 -16.93
C LYS A 830 22.22 37.16 -16.40
N ARG A 831 21.01 37.00 -15.84
CA ARG A 831 20.18 38.10 -15.35
C ARG A 831 19.53 37.78 -14.01
N SER A 832 20.22 38.14 -12.93
CA SER A 832 19.78 37.86 -11.55
C SER A 832 18.48 38.56 -11.13
N ASP A 833 18.06 39.65 -11.80
CA ASP A 833 16.77 40.32 -11.57
C ASP A 833 15.61 39.75 -12.41
N ALA A 834 15.85 38.72 -13.21
CA ALA A 834 14.85 38.16 -14.12
C ALA A 834 13.56 37.76 -13.37
N ARG A 835 12.43 38.10 -13.99
CA ARG A 835 11.09 37.79 -13.50
C ARG A 835 10.59 36.62 -14.31
N ILE A 836 10.46 35.45 -13.69
CA ILE A 836 10.10 34.21 -14.38
C ILE A 836 8.86 33.63 -13.72
N ILE A 837 7.88 33.28 -14.54
CA ILE A 837 6.60 32.68 -14.14
C ILE A 837 6.53 31.31 -14.82
N SER A 838 6.62 30.23 -14.05
CA SER A 838 6.51 28.85 -14.54
C SER A 838 5.14 28.28 -14.16
N VAL A 839 4.26 28.23 -15.14
CA VAL A 839 2.82 27.98 -15.03
C VAL A 839 2.45 26.71 -15.78
N GLY A 840 1.40 26.03 -15.35
CA GLY A 840 0.70 25.04 -16.17
C GLY A 840 0.42 23.73 -15.44
N ASP A 841 0.08 22.71 -16.22
CA ASP A 841 -0.21 21.37 -15.72
C ASP A 841 1.10 20.59 -15.54
N TYR A 842 1.55 20.49 -14.30
CA TYR A 842 2.72 19.69 -13.94
C TYR A 842 2.40 18.20 -13.81
N ASN A 843 1.13 17.81 -13.94
CA ASN A 843 0.60 16.49 -13.65
C ASN A 843 1.05 15.95 -12.28
N ASP A 844 1.24 16.83 -11.30
CA ASP A 844 1.70 16.47 -9.97
C ASP A 844 1.27 17.43 -8.87
N PHE A 845 1.27 16.90 -7.64
CA PHE A 845 0.75 17.58 -6.47
C PHE A 845 1.67 18.72 -6.01
N TRP A 846 1.11 19.76 -5.37
CA TRP A 846 1.87 20.91 -4.86
C TRP A 846 3.00 20.52 -3.88
N PHE A 847 2.89 19.36 -3.23
CA PHE A 847 3.85 18.81 -2.27
C PHE A 847 4.80 17.73 -2.86
N SER A 848 4.73 17.46 -4.17
CA SER A 848 5.53 16.43 -4.85
C SER A 848 7.01 16.82 -5.02
N GLU A 849 7.90 15.83 -5.26
CA GLU A 849 9.29 16.10 -5.64
C GLU A 849 9.37 16.85 -6.98
N THR A 850 8.48 16.56 -7.94
CA THR A 850 8.31 17.31 -9.20
C THR A 850 8.23 18.82 -8.97
N ILE A 851 7.35 19.27 -8.07
CA ILE A 851 7.22 20.71 -7.73
C ILE A 851 8.41 21.19 -6.88
N GLY A 852 8.92 20.35 -5.96
CA GLY A 852 10.10 20.65 -5.16
C GLY A 852 11.35 20.99 -5.98
N LYS A 853 11.57 20.33 -7.12
CA LYS A 853 12.67 20.62 -8.07
C LYS A 853 12.58 22.03 -8.64
N VAL A 854 11.42 22.42 -9.16
CA VAL A 854 11.19 23.75 -9.75
C VAL A 854 11.35 24.84 -8.68
N LYS A 855 10.89 24.61 -7.45
CA LYS A 855 11.13 25.50 -6.31
C LYS A 855 12.62 25.69 -6.00
N ALA A 856 13.45 24.66 -6.22
CA ALA A 856 14.91 24.72 -6.07
C ALA A 856 15.66 25.53 -7.15
N ALA A 857 14.94 26.26 -8.02
CA ALA A 857 15.48 27.37 -8.82
C ALA A 857 15.39 28.75 -8.11
N GLY A 858 14.84 28.82 -6.90
CA GLY A 858 14.45 30.08 -6.24
C GLY A 858 13.13 30.58 -6.81
N MET A 859 12.10 29.74 -6.61
CA MET A 859 10.72 29.94 -7.03
C MET A 859 9.77 29.57 -5.88
N LYS A 860 8.70 30.35 -5.70
CA LYS A 860 7.59 30.09 -4.77
C LYS A 860 6.32 29.75 -5.54
N ASN A 861 5.46 28.89 -4.98
CA ASN A 861 4.27 28.39 -5.64
C ASN A 861 3.02 29.12 -5.12
N ALA A 862 2.22 29.70 -6.01
CA ALA A 862 0.98 30.38 -5.64
C ALA A 862 -0.05 29.46 -4.98
N ILE A 863 0.01 28.14 -5.24
CA ILE A 863 -0.83 27.15 -4.54
C ILE A 863 -0.54 27.15 -3.02
N GLU A 864 0.62 27.63 -2.58
CA GLU A 864 0.98 27.69 -1.16
C GLU A 864 0.44 28.92 -0.42
N GLU A 865 -0.15 29.89 -1.12
CA GLU A 865 -0.85 31.05 -0.52
C GLU A 865 -2.24 30.66 0.04
N PHE A 866 -2.87 29.62 -0.51
CA PHE A 866 -4.20 29.16 -0.09
C PHE A 866 -4.21 28.40 1.23
N SER A 867 -5.36 28.34 1.91
CA SER A 867 -5.54 27.37 3.00
C SER A 867 -5.42 25.94 2.48
N ALA A 868 -5.02 24.98 3.33
CA ALA A 868 -4.76 23.62 2.87
C ALA A 868 -6.00 22.95 2.23
N ASN A 869 -7.21 23.31 2.66
CA ASN A 869 -8.46 22.77 2.13
C ASN A 869 -8.96 23.42 0.82
N GLU A 870 -8.17 24.33 0.22
CA GLU A 870 -8.44 25.02 -1.06
C GLU A 870 -7.42 24.67 -2.16
N ARG A 871 -6.42 23.81 -1.88
CA ARG A 871 -5.29 23.53 -2.80
C ARG A 871 -5.60 22.51 -3.91
N TYR A 872 -6.75 22.61 -4.56
CA TYR A 872 -7.17 21.68 -5.62
C TYR A 872 -7.55 22.37 -6.93
N THR A 873 -7.12 21.78 -8.04
CA THR A 873 -7.46 22.22 -9.41
C THR A 873 -8.17 21.11 -10.19
N TYR A 874 -8.28 19.92 -9.59
CA TYR A 874 -8.69 18.69 -10.25
C TYR A 874 -9.41 17.77 -9.25
N VAL A 875 -10.34 16.93 -9.73
CA VAL A 875 -11.05 15.93 -8.91
C VAL A 875 -10.97 14.56 -9.58
N TYR A 876 -10.39 13.59 -8.87
CA TYR A 876 -10.11 12.25 -9.38
C TYR A 876 -10.35 11.19 -8.30
N ASP A 877 -11.01 10.08 -8.66
CA ASP A 877 -11.28 8.93 -7.76
C ASP A 877 -11.76 9.33 -6.34
N GLY A 878 -12.66 10.32 -6.24
CA GLY A 878 -13.18 10.81 -4.95
C GLY A 878 -12.30 11.81 -4.20
N HIS A 879 -11.20 12.27 -4.79
CA HIS A 879 -10.21 13.17 -4.17
C HIS A 879 -10.07 14.50 -4.91
N SER A 880 -10.15 15.60 -4.16
CA SER A 880 -9.77 16.95 -4.60
C SER A 880 -8.24 17.10 -4.51
N GLN A 881 -7.59 17.38 -5.63
CA GLN A 881 -6.13 17.40 -5.75
C GLN A 881 -5.61 18.48 -6.71
N THR A 882 -4.34 18.86 -6.60
CA THR A 882 -3.67 19.79 -7.52
C THR A 882 -2.99 19.04 -8.66
N LEU A 883 -3.03 19.60 -9.87
CA LEU A 883 -2.10 19.27 -10.97
C LEU A 883 -1.53 20.56 -11.59
N ASP A 884 -2.37 21.59 -11.73
CA ASP A 884 -2.00 22.91 -12.22
C ASP A 884 -1.32 23.73 -11.12
N ASN A 885 -0.17 24.32 -11.41
CA ASN A 885 0.56 25.16 -10.45
C ASN A 885 1.05 26.44 -11.15
N ILE A 886 1.19 27.54 -10.40
CA ILE A 886 1.86 28.76 -10.85
C ILE A 886 3.01 29.06 -9.90
N LEU A 887 4.23 28.85 -10.38
CA LEU A 887 5.45 29.19 -9.64
C LEU A 887 6.03 30.51 -10.16
N VAL A 888 6.48 31.37 -9.26
CA VAL A 888 7.08 32.68 -9.60
C VAL A 888 8.44 32.84 -8.90
N THR A 889 9.36 33.57 -9.53
CA THR A 889 10.62 33.96 -8.89
C THR A 889 10.39 34.81 -7.64
N ASP A 890 11.29 34.72 -6.66
CA ASP A 890 11.12 35.35 -5.34
C ASP A 890 10.92 36.88 -5.38
N ASN A 891 11.48 37.54 -6.41
CA ASN A 891 11.39 38.98 -6.71
C ASN A 891 10.02 39.43 -7.26
N ILE A 892 9.11 38.50 -7.58
CA ILE A 892 7.72 38.81 -7.97
C ILE A 892 6.84 38.77 -6.72
N ALA A 893 6.08 39.81 -6.44
CA ALA A 893 5.05 39.80 -5.40
C ALA A 893 3.76 39.17 -5.94
N ILE A 894 3.20 38.19 -5.23
CA ILE A 894 1.83 37.70 -5.46
C ILE A 894 0.90 38.62 -4.67
N ASN A 895 -0.01 39.32 -5.35
CA ASN A 895 -0.96 40.25 -4.73
C ASN A 895 -2.36 39.65 -4.58
N TYR A 896 -2.66 38.64 -5.38
CA TYR A 896 -3.90 37.87 -5.39
C TYR A 896 -3.58 36.50 -5.96
N ALA A 897 -4.19 35.46 -5.40
CA ALA A 897 -4.18 34.11 -5.93
C ALA A 897 -5.60 33.55 -5.78
N ASP A 898 -6.03 32.72 -6.74
CA ASP A 898 -7.38 32.19 -6.85
C ASP A 898 -7.33 30.84 -7.58
N VAL A 899 -8.21 29.90 -7.24
CA VAL A 899 -8.53 28.75 -8.09
C VAL A 899 -10.03 28.74 -8.27
N LEU A 900 -10.51 29.17 -9.43
CA LEU A 900 -11.94 29.33 -9.63
C LEU A 900 -12.56 27.97 -9.90
N HIS A 901 -13.44 27.51 -9.01
CA HIS A 901 -14.15 26.26 -9.19
C HIS A 901 -15.26 26.42 -10.25
N LEU A 902 -14.90 26.13 -11.50
CA LEU A 902 -15.71 26.28 -12.71
C LEU A 902 -16.03 24.94 -13.38
N ASN A 903 -15.26 23.89 -13.09
CA ASN A 903 -15.23 22.64 -13.83
C ASN A 903 -15.07 21.40 -12.96
N ALA A 904 -14.01 21.32 -12.15
CA ALA A 904 -13.50 20.03 -11.64
C ALA A 904 -14.52 19.32 -10.74
N GLU A 905 -15.25 20.08 -9.93
CA GLU A 905 -16.28 19.60 -9.01
C GLU A 905 -17.59 19.13 -9.68
N PHE A 906 -17.84 19.58 -10.91
CA PHE A 906 -19.11 19.36 -11.59
C PHE A 906 -19.08 18.06 -12.40
N SER A 907 -20.27 17.51 -12.67
CA SER A 907 -20.40 16.32 -13.51
C SER A 907 -19.75 16.52 -14.90
N PRO A 908 -19.01 15.51 -15.43
CA PRO A 908 -18.53 15.49 -16.81
C PRO A 908 -19.61 15.75 -17.87
N LYS A 909 -20.89 15.60 -17.52
CA LYS A 909 -22.04 15.89 -18.40
C LYS A 909 -22.27 17.40 -18.61
N VAL A 910 -21.73 18.28 -17.76
CA VAL A 910 -21.97 19.74 -17.83
C VAL A 910 -20.72 20.61 -17.99
N ARG A 911 -19.58 20.23 -17.41
CA ARG A 911 -18.34 21.02 -17.38
C ARG A 911 -17.70 21.24 -18.77
N LEU A 912 -16.77 22.21 -18.84
CA LEU A 912 -16.05 22.55 -20.07
C LEU A 912 -14.68 21.87 -20.17
N SER A 913 -14.01 21.70 -19.03
CA SER A 913 -12.75 20.97 -18.85
C SER A 913 -12.90 19.99 -17.68
N ASP A 914 -11.91 19.16 -17.39
CA ASP A 914 -11.79 18.46 -16.10
C ASP A 914 -10.91 19.19 -15.07
N HIS A 915 -10.22 20.26 -15.49
CA HIS A 915 -9.40 21.16 -14.64
C HIS A 915 -10.08 22.51 -14.35
N ASP A 916 -9.82 23.05 -13.16
CA ASP A 916 -10.14 24.43 -12.74
C ASP A 916 -8.94 25.39 -12.97
N PRO A 917 -9.18 26.62 -13.45
CA PRO A 917 -8.10 27.57 -13.70
C PRO A 917 -7.49 28.17 -12.43
N VAL A 918 -6.16 28.19 -12.37
CA VAL A 918 -5.38 28.89 -11.34
C VAL A 918 -5.07 30.30 -11.82
N PHE A 919 -5.40 31.32 -11.04
CA PHE A 919 -5.30 32.73 -11.43
C PHE A 919 -4.51 33.53 -10.39
N VAL A 920 -3.57 34.38 -10.83
CA VAL A 920 -2.80 35.27 -9.95
C VAL A 920 -2.72 36.71 -10.47
N GLN A 921 -2.59 37.65 -9.53
CA GLN A 921 -2.17 39.03 -9.79
C GLN A 921 -0.76 39.24 -9.27
N LEU A 922 0.14 39.76 -10.10
CA LEU A 922 1.58 39.86 -9.84
C LEU A 922 2.10 41.30 -9.99
N SER A 923 3.08 41.69 -9.17
CA SER A 923 3.77 42.99 -9.24
C SER A 923 5.25 42.94 -8.87
N TRP A 924 5.99 43.97 -9.29
CA TRP A 924 7.44 44.15 -9.15
C TRP A 924 7.88 45.57 -9.57
#